data_AF-A0A914M5J0-F1
#
_entry.id   AF-A0A914M5J0-F1
#
_cell.length_a   1.000
_cell.length_b   1.000
_cell.length_c   1.000
_cell.angle_alpha   90.00
_cell.angle_beta   90.00
_cell.angle_gamma   90.00
#
_symmetry.space_group_name_H-M   'P 1'
#
loop_
_entity.id
_entity.type
_entity.pdbx_description
1 polymer ?
#
loop_
_entity_poly.entity_id
_entity_poly.type
_entity_poly.pdbx_seq_one_letter_code
_entity_poly.pdbx_strand_id
1 'polypeptide(L)'
;MKLPVLDINYPPVFQQQRLLSLNLNLLKSITLLLSCCWFIATSASDSERPTLYAPGDNVLELDINTFNRSVYNKPTAFFVEFYSSWCGHCIEYKPLYVKIATAMKRWRKVVVVAVLNCADEVNAPVCREHAIDAFPSLKYFHVNSRNKDDSINFKDDKRNVLLVTQRISEYAKGDFDKGLAPHSWPKLEFESDTKTLIDLWKGLDSSVNFLSIIVDKDTALNAFSLIINYAADNRIRLNLCSSTHPIVKNLDDKNIQTPGLVIFERSKNVPVFISSDPIKSWFEMQDKLDEFLAPYPKLPEIPLETFKDSPINDAERKEAASIEVNWKQFEVQYQDLIATMHYLLTIEIPRNPFLGNAELQTLKSFIHLMRRHGPGSVPVRRLFFRLDSWLRAQHQPVISTDKYLSKVDQFQTELGHPIPANVSYLACRGSKSHLRGFTCGLWTIFHILTVRAYKERKDDSKFDPVKEVLEPIHQFIVQFLSCEVCSKNFDKMAKEDGLLNVHKPEDVVLWLWRGHNKVNKRLKGEPSEDPMFPKQPFPPESICGDCRNSDGSFNEEKVLKFLLNYYNDVKIDKYKQAPAYKVSEFSNGKLDKVAERRLNPKFDPMAGKVDKLEEIEAKILEQEDKMIGGWNAVDDEFRVVSDHHFHHFVWLSFIAIGLMIFYFQYRRNRSKFWKTFYYYNDYKVLPWRRVKSATNLHKYNA
;
A
#
# COMPACT_ATOMS: atom_id res chain seq x y z
N MET A 1 47.47 -85.66 1.38
CA MET A 1 47.76 -86.95 2.06
C MET A 1 47.79 -86.66 3.57
N LYS A 2 47.07 -87.46 4.37
CA LYS A 2 46.85 -87.35 5.84
C LYS A 2 45.84 -86.26 6.25
N LEU A 3 44.58 -86.60 6.52
CA LEU A 3 43.97 -87.25 7.72
C LEU A 3 43.64 -86.22 8.84
N PRO A 4 42.54 -86.45 9.61
CA PRO A 4 41.55 -85.43 9.97
C PRO A 4 41.39 -85.28 11.49
N VAL A 5 40.25 -84.67 11.91
CA VAL A 5 39.51 -84.81 13.19
C VAL A 5 39.43 -83.53 14.04
N LEU A 6 38.21 -82.93 14.03
CA LEU A 6 37.32 -82.48 15.14
C LEU A 6 37.97 -81.63 16.29
N ASP A 7 37.38 -80.58 16.88
CA ASP A 7 35.98 -80.15 16.98
C ASP A 7 35.83 -78.82 17.79
N ILE A 8 34.58 -78.31 17.86
CA ILE A 8 33.92 -77.52 18.94
C ILE A 8 33.75 -75.98 18.81
N ASN A 9 32.55 -75.61 18.31
CA ASN A 9 31.46 -74.74 18.82
C ASN A 9 31.65 -73.29 19.38
N TYR A 10 30.83 -72.34 18.85
CA TYR A 10 29.69 -71.57 19.47
C TYR A 10 29.48 -70.14 18.83
N PRO A 11 28.32 -69.43 18.96
CA PRO A 11 27.45 -69.00 17.83
C PRO A 11 27.21 -67.45 17.69
N PRO A 12 26.08 -66.93 17.14
CA PRO A 12 26.01 -66.14 15.91
C PRO A 12 25.88 -64.61 16.11
N VAL A 13 26.25 -63.80 15.11
CA VAL A 13 25.97 -62.35 15.11
C VAL A 13 25.05 -61.96 13.94
N PHE A 14 23.79 -61.74 14.31
CA PHE A 14 22.79 -60.94 13.60
C PHE A 14 23.28 -59.49 13.46
N GLN A 15 23.81 -59.08 12.30
CA GLN A 15 23.95 -57.65 11.99
C GLN A 15 24.18 -57.34 10.50
N GLN A 16 23.23 -57.66 9.62
CA GLN A 16 23.31 -57.14 8.24
C GLN A 16 21.98 -56.81 7.54
N GLN A 17 20.87 -56.74 8.28
CA GLN A 17 19.55 -56.40 7.70
C GLN A 17 18.92 -55.07 8.17
N ARG A 18 19.54 -54.32 9.10
CA ARG A 18 18.98 -53.02 9.57
C ARG A 18 19.48 -51.77 8.83
N LEU A 19 20.63 -51.84 8.14
CA LEU A 19 21.22 -50.64 7.52
C LEU A 19 20.61 -50.28 6.14
N LEU A 20 19.98 -51.23 5.46
CA LEU A 20 19.31 -50.98 4.17
C LEU A 20 17.87 -50.46 4.32
N SER A 21 17.18 -50.74 5.44
CA SER A 21 15.82 -50.23 5.69
C SER A 21 15.80 -48.82 6.27
N LEU A 22 16.87 -48.38 6.95
CA LEU A 22 16.99 -47.03 7.51
C LEU A 22 17.22 -45.96 6.44
N ASN A 23 17.95 -46.27 5.37
CA ASN A 23 18.18 -45.33 4.27
C ASN A 23 16.97 -45.12 3.37
N LEU A 24 16.14 -46.16 3.15
CA LEU A 24 14.91 -45.99 2.35
C LEU A 24 13.83 -45.18 3.10
N ASN A 25 13.73 -45.34 4.42
CA ASN A 25 12.74 -44.59 5.21
C ASN A 25 13.17 -43.14 5.42
N LEU A 26 14.48 -42.85 5.52
CA LEU A 26 14.97 -41.47 5.56
C LEU A 26 14.80 -40.76 4.20
N LEU A 27 15.08 -41.44 3.07
CA LEU A 27 14.81 -40.89 1.74
C LEU A 27 13.32 -40.70 1.47
N LYS A 28 12.46 -41.61 1.94
CA LYS A 28 10.99 -41.48 1.85
C LYS A 28 10.47 -40.33 2.72
N SER A 29 11.02 -40.11 3.92
CA SER A 29 10.64 -38.98 4.76
C SER A 29 11.15 -37.64 4.22
N ILE A 30 12.35 -37.60 3.62
CA ILE A 30 12.89 -36.39 2.97
C ILE A 30 12.15 -36.08 1.67
N THR A 31 11.77 -37.08 0.87
CA THR A 31 10.93 -36.86 -0.33
C THR A 31 9.49 -36.52 0.02
N LEU A 32 8.93 -37.06 1.11
CA LEU A 32 7.61 -36.66 1.61
C LEU A 32 7.63 -35.25 2.21
N LEU A 33 8.72 -34.85 2.90
CA LEU A 33 8.91 -33.49 3.40
C LEU A 33 9.17 -32.48 2.27
N LEU A 34 9.95 -32.85 1.25
CA LEU A 34 10.16 -32.01 0.06
C LEU A 34 8.92 -31.94 -0.82
N SER A 35 8.16 -33.04 -0.94
CA SER A 35 6.83 -33.08 -1.59
C SER A 35 5.80 -32.29 -0.79
N CYS A 36 5.78 -32.37 0.54
CA CYS A 36 4.92 -31.52 1.37
C CYS A 36 5.37 -30.06 1.32
N CYS A 37 6.67 -29.76 1.23
CA CYS A 37 7.14 -28.39 1.00
C CYS A 37 6.80 -27.89 -0.42
N TRP A 38 6.77 -28.76 -1.43
CA TRP A 38 6.29 -28.41 -2.78
C TRP A 38 4.76 -28.26 -2.83
N PHE A 39 4.00 -29.08 -2.11
CA PHE A 39 2.54 -28.98 -2.00
C PHE A 39 2.08 -27.82 -1.08
N ILE A 40 2.85 -27.47 -0.05
CA ILE A 40 2.60 -26.27 0.78
C ILE A 40 3.07 -25.00 0.04
N ALA A 41 4.13 -25.08 -0.78
CA ALA A 41 4.55 -23.96 -1.63
C ALA A 41 3.63 -23.72 -2.85
N THR A 42 2.77 -24.67 -3.21
CA THR A 42 1.75 -24.51 -4.27
C THR A 42 0.33 -24.30 -3.75
N SER A 43 0.16 -24.16 -2.43
CA SER A 43 -1.10 -23.75 -1.80
C SER A 43 -0.92 -22.49 -0.92
N ALA A 44 0.02 -21.62 -1.27
CA ALA A 44 -0.24 -20.21 -1.05
C ALA A 44 -1.38 -19.88 -2.01
N SER A 45 -2.59 -19.76 -1.48
CA SER A 45 -3.71 -19.19 -2.23
C SER A 45 -3.19 -17.96 -2.93
N ASP A 46 -3.17 -17.99 -4.27
CA ASP A 46 -2.97 -16.81 -5.08
C ASP A 46 -4.22 -15.96 -4.82
N SER A 47 -4.20 -15.23 -3.70
CA SER A 47 -5.28 -14.34 -3.33
C SER A 47 -5.26 -13.29 -4.42
N GLU A 48 -6.21 -13.41 -5.35
CA GLU A 48 -6.42 -12.50 -6.47
C GLU A 48 -6.19 -11.07 -5.96
N ARG A 49 -5.05 -10.48 -6.37
CA ARG A 49 -4.63 -9.18 -5.82
C ARG A 49 -5.72 -8.18 -6.15
N PRO A 50 -6.12 -7.31 -5.20
CA PRO A 50 -7.26 -6.45 -5.39
C PRO A 50 -6.98 -5.44 -6.52
N THR A 51 -7.56 -5.65 -7.70
CA THR A 51 -7.44 -4.75 -8.86
C THR A 51 -8.79 -4.09 -9.19
N LEU A 52 -8.74 -2.86 -9.71
CA LEU A 52 -9.91 -2.21 -10.30
C LEU A 52 -10.16 -2.67 -11.74
N TYR A 53 -9.13 -3.12 -12.44
CA TYR A 53 -9.17 -3.39 -13.88
C TYR A 53 -9.35 -4.88 -14.15
N ALA A 54 -10.14 -5.21 -15.18
CA ALA A 54 -10.46 -6.60 -15.53
C ALA A 54 -9.75 -7.02 -16.82
N PRO A 55 -9.52 -8.34 -17.03
CA PRO A 55 -9.12 -8.87 -18.32
C PRO A 55 -10.10 -8.40 -19.41
N GLY A 56 -9.59 -7.64 -20.39
CA GLY A 56 -10.41 -7.04 -21.47
C GLY A 56 -10.49 -5.51 -21.44
N ASP A 57 -10.07 -4.85 -20.36
CA ASP A 57 -10.07 -3.38 -20.23
C ASP A 57 -9.01 -2.66 -21.12
N ASN A 58 -8.29 -3.41 -21.98
CA ASN A 58 -7.23 -2.96 -22.88
C ASN A 58 -6.04 -2.25 -22.20
N VAL A 59 -5.90 -2.39 -20.89
CA VAL A 59 -4.76 -1.91 -20.09
C VAL A 59 -3.82 -3.05 -19.74
N LEU A 60 -2.52 -2.75 -19.62
CA LEU A 60 -1.53 -3.65 -19.04
C LEU A 60 -1.48 -3.45 -17.52
N GLU A 61 -1.78 -4.47 -16.74
CA GLU A 61 -1.63 -4.40 -15.28
C GLU A 61 -0.17 -4.65 -14.87
N LEU A 62 0.40 -3.69 -14.12
CA LEU A 62 1.77 -3.72 -13.63
C LEU A 62 1.79 -3.93 -12.11
N ASP A 63 2.86 -4.57 -11.66
CA ASP A 63 3.19 -4.75 -10.24
C ASP A 63 4.68 -4.49 -10.01
N ILE A 64 5.14 -4.58 -8.77
CA ILE A 64 6.55 -4.40 -8.41
C ILE A 64 7.53 -5.28 -9.20
N ASN A 65 7.11 -6.48 -9.63
CA ASN A 65 7.96 -7.42 -10.37
C ASN A 65 7.95 -7.16 -11.88
N THR A 66 6.86 -6.57 -12.39
CA THR A 66 6.67 -6.33 -13.82
C THR A 66 6.96 -4.91 -14.25
N PHE A 67 6.86 -3.91 -13.38
CA PHE A 67 6.99 -2.51 -13.73
C PHE A 67 8.32 -2.20 -14.43
N ASN A 68 9.45 -2.43 -13.76
CA ASN A 68 10.77 -2.09 -14.30
C ASN A 68 11.07 -2.81 -15.62
N ARG A 69 10.77 -4.12 -15.68
CA ARG A 69 11.03 -4.93 -16.87
C ARG A 69 10.09 -4.60 -18.03
N SER A 70 8.95 -3.97 -17.78
CA SER A 70 7.97 -3.58 -18.81
C SER A 70 8.18 -2.15 -19.27
N VAL A 71 8.45 -1.22 -18.36
CA VAL A 71 8.49 0.22 -18.65
C VAL A 71 9.88 0.69 -19.06
N TYR A 72 10.94 0.21 -18.39
CA TYR A 72 12.29 0.73 -18.62
C TYR A 72 13.01 0.03 -19.77
N ASN A 73 13.89 0.79 -20.43
CA ASN A 73 14.73 0.36 -21.53
C ASN A 73 13.95 -0.32 -22.66
N LYS A 74 12.75 0.20 -22.98
CA LYS A 74 11.90 -0.31 -24.05
C LYS A 74 11.89 0.58 -25.29
N PRO A 75 11.75 0.00 -26.48
CA PRO A 75 11.57 0.73 -27.73
C PRO A 75 10.14 1.30 -27.90
N THR A 76 9.31 1.21 -26.88
CA THR A 76 7.94 1.73 -26.82
C THR A 76 7.81 2.66 -25.62
N ALA A 77 7.00 3.71 -25.77
CA ALA A 77 6.61 4.56 -24.65
C ALA A 77 5.48 3.92 -23.83
N PHE A 78 5.30 4.38 -22.59
CA PHE A 78 4.25 3.91 -21.68
C PHE A 78 3.44 5.06 -21.13
N PHE A 79 2.12 4.91 -21.11
CA PHE A 79 1.21 5.78 -20.38
C PHE A 79 0.61 5.01 -19.22
N VAL A 80 1.01 5.36 -18.00
CA VAL A 80 0.70 4.58 -16.80
C VAL A 80 -0.19 5.37 -15.86
N GLU A 81 -1.31 4.78 -15.44
CA GLU A 81 -2.07 5.24 -14.29
C GLU A 81 -1.59 4.56 -13.00
N PHE A 82 -1.14 5.37 -12.06
CA PHE A 82 -0.97 4.99 -10.66
C PHE A 82 -2.27 5.28 -9.91
N TYR A 83 -2.94 4.23 -9.45
CA TYR A 83 -4.25 4.34 -8.80
C TYR A 83 -4.25 3.69 -7.42
N SER A 84 -5.33 3.91 -6.66
CA SER A 84 -5.63 3.17 -5.45
C SER A 84 -6.99 2.50 -5.60
N SER A 85 -7.05 1.19 -5.31
CA SER A 85 -8.29 0.43 -5.45
C SER A 85 -9.42 0.95 -4.55
N TRP A 86 -9.15 1.41 -3.34
CA TRP A 86 -10.17 1.95 -2.42
C TRP A 86 -10.41 3.46 -2.54
N CYS A 87 -9.72 4.15 -3.46
CA CYS A 87 -9.97 5.57 -3.73
C CYS A 87 -11.26 5.72 -4.55
N GLY A 88 -12.28 6.37 -3.98
CA GLY A 88 -13.57 6.60 -4.64
C GLY A 88 -13.44 7.32 -5.99
N HIS A 89 -12.48 8.25 -6.12
CA HIS A 89 -12.23 8.94 -7.38
C HIS A 89 -11.54 8.05 -8.42
N CYS A 90 -10.68 7.12 -8.01
CA CYS A 90 -10.11 6.13 -8.94
C CYS A 90 -11.19 5.18 -9.47
N ILE A 91 -12.12 4.75 -8.60
CA ILE A 91 -13.27 3.93 -8.99
C ILE A 91 -14.14 4.67 -10.02
N GLU A 92 -14.41 5.96 -9.79
CA GLU A 92 -15.16 6.81 -10.72
C GLU A 92 -14.39 7.06 -12.04
N TYR A 93 -13.06 7.19 -11.98
CA TYR A 93 -12.22 7.47 -13.14
C TYR A 93 -11.99 6.23 -14.03
N LYS A 94 -12.01 5.03 -13.45
CA LYS A 94 -11.78 3.76 -14.17
C LYS A 94 -12.51 3.66 -15.51
N PRO A 95 -13.85 3.85 -15.63
CA PRO A 95 -14.56 3.69 -16.89
C PRO A 95 -14.04 4.62 -17.99
N LEU A 96 -13.55 5.80 -17.62
CA LEU A 96 -12.97 6.75 -18.56
C LEU A 96 -11.56 6.33 -18.97
N TYR A 97 -10.73 5.87 -18.04
CA TYR A 97 -9.40 5.34 -18.37
C TYR A 97 -9.48 4.13 -19.31
N VAL A 98 -10.49 3.26 -19.12
CA VAL A 98 -10.80 2.17 -20.06
C VAL A 98 -11.18 2.69 -21.45
N LYS A 99 -11.92 3.80 -21.55
CA LYS A 99 -12.20 4.44 -22.86
C LYS A 99 -10.93 4.96 -23.52
N ILE A 100 -10.02 5.55 -22.76
CA ILE A 100 -8.70 6.01 -23.25
C ILE A 100 -7.88 4.81 -23.74
N ALA A 101 -7.77 3.75 -22.94
CA ALA A 101 -7.07 2.52 -23.29
C ALA A 101 -7.65 1.86 -24.55
N THR A 102 -8.97 1.88 -24.70
CA THR A 102 -9.68 1.35 -25.87
C THR A 102 -9.42 2.19 -27.12
N ALA A 103 -9.47 3.53 -27.01
CA ALA A 103 -9.11 4.42 -28.10
C ALA A 103 -7.65 4.23 -28.56
N MET A 104 -6.75 3.94 -27.63
CA MET A 104 -5.32 3.70 -27.89
C MET A 104 -4.97 2.24 -28.15
N LYS A 105 -5.95 1.33 -28.29
CA LYS A 105 -5.69 -0.12 -28.39
C LYS A 105 -4.74 -0.47 -29.54
N ARG A 106 -4.81 0.25 -30.67
CA ARG A 106 -3.96 0.03 -31.85
C ARG A 106 -2.56 0.68 -31.72
N TRP A 107 -2.32 1.47 -30.68
CA TRP A 107 -1.09 2.26 -30.51
C TRP A 107 0.06 1.45 -29.93
N ARG A 108 -0.15 0.17 -29.57
CA ARG A 108 0.79 -0.67 -28.81
C ARG A 108 2.23 -0.75 -29.34
N LYS A 109 2.46 -0.52 -30.64
CA LYS A 109 3.83 -0.44 -31.22
C LYS A 109 4.57 0.85 -30.89
N VAL A 110 3.85 1.88 -30.44
CA VAL A 110 4.35 3.22 -30.14
C VAL A 110 4.16 3.50 -28.65
N VAL A 111 2.91 3.42 -28.15
CA VAL A 111 2.55 3.69 -26.75
C VAL A 111 1.73 2.54 -26.17
N VAL A 112 2.15 2.03 -25.01
CA VAL A 112 1.42 1.04 -24.22
C VAL A 112 0.68 1.72 -23.07
N VAL A 113 -0.61 1.44 -22.92
CA VAL A 113 -1.43 1.95 -21.80
C VAL A 113 -1.42 0.93 -20.66
N ALA A 114 -1.12 1.37 -19.44
CA ALA A 114 -0.91 0.48 -18.29
C ALA A 114 -1.43 1.07 -16.98
N VAL A 115 -1.60 0.23 -15.97
CA VAL A 115 -2.09 0.60 -14.64
C VAL A 115 -1.21 -0.03 -13.55
N LEU A 116 -1.05 0.64 -12.42
CA LEU A 116 -0.37 0.10 -11.24
C LEU A 116 -1.16 0.46 -9.98
N ASN A 117 -1.54 -0.56 -9.20
CA ASN A 117 -2.30 -0.37 -7.97
C ASN A 117 -1.37 -0.06 -6.78
N CYS A 118 -1.33 1.19 -6.35
CA CYS A 118 -0.60 1.65 -5.18
C CYS A 118 -1.30 1.35 -3.84
N ALA A 119 -2.55 0.86 -3.88
CA ALA A 119 -3.23 0.35 -2.68
C ALA A 119 -2.69 -1.00 -2.20
N ASP A 120 -2.01 -1.73 -3.08
CA ASP A 120 -1.35 -2.98 -2.74
C ASP A 120 0.00 -2.69 -2.06
N GLU A 121 0.20 -3.25 -0.87
CA GLU A 121 1.40 -3.03 -0.06
C GLU A 121 2.68 -3.44 -0.81
N VAL A 122 2.61 -4.48 -1.65
CA VAL A 122 3.78 -4.91 -2.44
C VAL A 122 4.22 -3.86 -3.46
N ASN A 123 3.31 -3.00 -3.89
CA ASN A 123 3.58 -1.96 -4.89
C ASN A 123 3.97 -0.60 -4.27
N ALA A 124 3.82 -0.45 -2.95
CA ALA A 124 4.14 0.81 -2.25
C ALA A 124 5.57 1.31 -2.50
N PRO A 125 6.62 0.46 -2.59
CA PRO A 125 7.96 0.91 -2.95
C PRO A 125 8.04 1.59 -4.32
N VAL A 126 7.36 1.04 -5.34
CA VAL A 126 7.32 1.61 -6.69
C VAL A 126 6.59 2.96 -6.65
N CYS A 127 5.43 3.02 -6.01
CA CYS A 127 4.66 4.27 -5.91
C CYS A 127 5.45 5.38 -5.18
N ARG A 128 6.21 5.01 -4.15
CA ARG A 128 7.10 5.94 -3.45
C ARG A 128 8.26 6.38 -4.32
N GLU A 129 8.94 5.45 -4.98
CA GLU A 129 10.03 5.76 -5.91
C GLU A 129 9.59 6.83 -6.92
N HIS A 130 8.41 6.64 -7.51
CA HIS A 130 7.81 7.55 -8.48
C HIS A 130 7.15 8.81 -7.87
N ALA A 131 7.25 9.02 -6.56
CA ALA A 131 6.66 10.15 -5.84
C ALA A 131 5.17 10.35 -6.16
N ILE A 132 4.40 9.26 -6.06
CA ILE A 132 2.94 9.32 -6.23
C ILE A 132 2.30 9.76 -4.91
N ASP A 133 1.94 11.04 -4.84
CA ASP A 133 1.39 11.68 -3.65
C ASP A 133 -0.15 11.64 -3.60
N ALA A 134 -0.80 11.59 -4.77
CA ALA A 134 -2.25 11.58 -4.95
C ALA A 134 -2.72 10.61 -6.05
N PHE A 135 -3.96 10.12 -5.94
CA PHE A 135 -4.57 9.20 -6.92
C PHE A 135 -5.86 9.76 -7.56
N PRO A 136 -6.10 9.47 -8.86
CA PRO A 136 -5.18 8.81 -9.80
C PRO A 136 -4.12 9.78 -10.34
N SER A 137 -2.90 9.29 -10.44
CA SER A 137 -1.76 10.00 -11.06
C SER A 137 -1.40 9.34 -12.38
N LEU A 138 -1.27 10.15 -13.43
CA LEU A 138 -0.95 9.69 -14.77
C LEU A 138 0.48 10.10 -15.12
N LYS A 139 1.28 9.16 -15.62
CA LYS A 139 2.64 9.45 -16.10
C LYS A 139 2.88 8.90 -17.49
N TYR A 140 3.59 9.66 -18.31
CA TYR A 140 4.12 9.22 -19.59
C TYR A 140 5.61 8.92 -19.45
N PHE A 141 6.03 7.71 -19.81
CA PHE A 141 7.42 7.29 -19.85
C PHE A 141 7.88 7.29 -21.30
N HIS A 142 8.91 8.07 -21.59
CA HIS A 142 9.53 8.18 -22.90
C HIS A 142 10.09 6.84 -23.38
N VAL A 143 10.27 6.71 -24.70
CA VAL A 143 11.03 5.60 -25.28
C VAL A 143 12.41 5.52 -24.64
N ASN A 144 12.85 4.30 -24.31
CA ASN A 144 14.11 4.03 -23.64
C ASN A 144 14.29 4.74 -22.28
N SER A 145 13.20 5.09 -21.59
CA SER A 145 13.26 5.56 -20.19
C SER A 145 14.11 4.60 -19.36
N ARG A 146 15.10 5.13 -18.64
CA ARG A 146 16.05 4.34 -17.84
C ARG A 146 15.65 4.29 -16.37
N ASN A 147 14.98 5.34 -15.91
CA ASN A 147 14.53 5.49 -14.53
C ASN A 147 13.31 6.42 -14.47
N LYS A 148 12.84 6.68 -13.25
CA LYS A 148 11.65 7.50 -12.97
C LYS A 148 11.74 8.96 -13.46
N ASP A 149 12.93 9.52 -13.56
CA ASP A 149 13.15 10.94 -13.88
C ASP A 149 12.98 11.21 -15.38
N ASP A 150 13.00 10.17 -16.20
CA ASP A 150 12.67 10.22 -17.63
C ASP A 150 11.15 10.26 -17.88
N SER A 151 10.31 10.33 -16.83
CA SER A 151 8.86 10.38 -16.96
C SER A 151 8.31 11.81 -16.89
N ILE A 152 7.20 12.04 -17.61
CA ILE A 152 6.41 13.26 -17.54
C ILE A 152 5.15 13.00 -16.70
N ASN A 153 4.93 13.82 -15.68
CA ASN A 153 3.64 13.85 -14.97
C ASN A 153 2.58 14.48 -15.88
N PHE A 154 1.54 13.72 -16.23
CA PHE A 154 0.45 14.21 -17.06
C PHE A 154 -0.50 15.09 -16.23
N LYS A 155 -0.50 16.40 -16.52
CA LYS A 155 -1.23 17.44 -15.76
C LYS A 155 -2.41 18.05 -16.51
N ASP A 156 -2.61 17.69 -17.77
CA ASP A 156 -3.71 18.19 -18.58
C ASP A 156 -5.06 17.59 -18.17
N ASP A 157 -6.13 18.00 -18.85
CA ASP A 157 -7.46 17.46 -18.65
C ASP A 157 -7.48 15.93 -18.85
N LYS A 158 -7.61 15.21 -17.73
CA LYS A 158 -7.70 13.75 -17.68
C LYS A 158 -9.04 13.23 -18.17
N ARG A 159 -10.07 14.08 -18.33
CA ARG A 159 -11.48 13.72 -18.58
C ARG A 159 -11.85 13.60 -20.06
N ASN A 160 -11.17 14.34 -20.92
CA ASN A 160 -11.48 14.36 -22.34
C ASN A 160 -10.60 13.39 -23.12
N VAL A 161 -11.18 12.27 -23.58
CA VAL A 161 -10.46 11.21 -24.31
C VAL A 161 -9.72 11.73 -25.55
N LEU A 162 -10.32 12.68 -26.29
CA LEU A 162 -9.69 13.28 -27.47
C LEU A 162 -8.45 14.09 -27.09
N LEU A 163 -8.55 14.94 -26.07
CA LEU A 163 -7.42 15.76 -25.63
C LEU A 163 -6.30 14.91 -25.03
N VAL A 164 -6.64 13.87 -24.25
CA VAL A 164 -5.67 12.94 -23.68
C VAL A 164 -4.89 12.23 -24.79
N THR A 165 -5.59 11.66 -25.77
CA THR A 165 -4.95 10.94 -26.90
C THR A 165 -4.07 11.87 -27.73
N GLN A 166 -4.56 13.07 -28.05
CA GLN A 166 -3.76 14.09 -28.76
C GLN A 166 -2.50 14.47 -27.99
N ARG A 167 -2.59 14.72 -26.68
CA ARG A 167 -1.42 15.07 -25.87
C ARG A 167 -0.41 13.92 -25.80
N ILE A 168 -0.87 12.67 -25.67
CA ILE A 168 0.02 11.52 -25.70
C ILE A 168 0.71 11.38 -27.06
N SER A 169 -0.01 11.64 -28.15
CA SER A 169 0.59 11.66 -29.50
C SER A 169 1.65 12.76 -29.64
N GLU A 170 1.47 13.89 -28.97
CA GLU A 170 2.46 14.97 -28.92
C GLU A 170 3.72 14.57 -28.13
N TYR A 171 3.57 13.84 -27.02
CA TYR A 171 4.72 13.30 -26.30
C TYR A 171 5.49 12.27 -27.15
N ALA A 172 4.78 11.40 -27.88
CA ALA A 172 5.40 10.47 -28.82
C ALA A 172 6.09 11.18 -29.99
N LYS A 173 5.51 12.27 -30.51
CA LYS A 173 6.17 13.17 -31.46
C LYS A 173 7.47 13.75 -30.89
N GLY A 174 7.46 14.17 -29.62
CA GLY A 174 8.66 14.63 -28.93
C GLY A 174 9.75 13.56 -28.82
N ASP A 175 9.36 12.29 -28.61
CA ASP A 175 10.30 11.16 -28.63
C ASP A 175 10.91 10.94 -30.01
N PHE A 176 10.09 11.07 -31.06
CA PHE A 176 10.54 11.00 -32.45
C PHE A 176 11.53 12.12 -32.77
N ASP A 177 11.23 13.37 -32.42
CA ASP A 177 12.08 14.54 -32.72
C ASP A 177 13.44 14.48 -32.02
N LYS A 178 13.48 13.90 -30.82
CA LYS A 178 14.71 13.68 -30.06
C LYS A 178 15.52 12.49 -30.56
N GLY A 179 15.03 11.75 -31.58
CA GLY A 179 15.67 10.54 -32.09
C GLY A 179 15.65 9.36 -31.10
N LEU A 180 14.73 9.37 -30.13
CA LEU A 180 14.56 8.26 -29.17
C LEU A 180 13.76 7.11 -29.77
N ALA A 181 12.85 7.44 -30.71
CA ALA A 181 12.02 6.48 -31.40
C ALA A 181 12.85 5.50 -32.26
N PRO A 182 12.58 4.18 -32.22
CA PRO A 182 13.23 3.23 -33.11
C PRO A 182 12.83 3.47 -34.57
N HIS A 183 13.65 3.01 -35.51
CA HIS A 183 13.38 3.12 -36.96
C HIS A 183 12.05 2.47 -37.40
N SER A 184 11.50 1.55 -36.60
CA SER A 184 10.21 0.91 -36.86
C SER A 184 9.00 1.78 -36.52
N TRP A 185 9.20 2.93 -35.85
CA TRP A 185 8.11 3.86 -35.57
C TRP A 185 7.63 4.54 -36.84
N PRO A 186 6.34 4.91 -36.90
CA PRO A 186 5.86 5.71 -38.00
C PRO A 186 6.53 7.09 -37.97
N LYS A 187 6.80 7.66 -39.14
CA LYS A 187 7.24 9.06 -39.25
C LYS A 187 6.13 9.99 -38.74
N LEU A 188 6.45 10.80 -37.75
CA LEU A 188 5.54 11.79 -37.17
C LEU A 188 6.00 13.19 -37.61
N GLU A 189 6.07 13.46 -38.90
CA GLU A 189 6.53 14.75 -39.43
C GLU A 189 5.83 15.05 -40.76
N PHE A 190 5.88 16.33 -41.17
CA PHE A 190 5.42 16.71 -42.49
C PHE A 190 6.37 16.18 -43.56
N GLU A 191 5.81 15.65 -44.65
CA GLU A 191 6.58 15.29 -45.83
C GLU A 191 7.17 16.54 -46.48
N SER A 192 8.40 16.43 -46.96
CA SER A 192 9.06 17.50 -47.70
C SER A 192 8.35 17.78 -49.01
N ASP A 193 8.14 19.07 -49.33
CA ASP A 193 7.54 19.53 -50.61
C ASP A 193 8.27 19.02 -51.87
N THR A 194 9.46 18.45 -51.74
CA THR A 194 10.20 17.81 -52.85
C THR A 194 9.74 16.40 -53.17
N LYS A 195 8.99 15.74 -52.28
CA LYS A 195 8.56 14.35 -52.44
C LYS A 195 7.36 14.23 -53.38
N THR A 196 7.49 13.38 -54.39
CA THR A 196 6.37 13.04 -55.28
C THR A 196 5.56 11.87 -54.73
N LEU A 197 4.34 11.66 -55.25
CA LEU A 197 3.53 10.49 -54.88
C LEU A 197 4.29 9.18 -55.14
N ILE A 198 5.06 9.12 -56.24
CA ILE A 198 5.90 7.96 -56.58
C ILE A 198 6.97 7.74 -55.51
N ASP A 199 7.57 8.82 -54.99
CA ASP A 199 8.59 8.71 -53.93
C ASP A 199 8.00 8.21 -52.61
N LEU A 200 6.73 8.48 -52.32
CA LEU A 200 6.07 7.96 -51.12
C LEU A 200 5.79 6.45 -51.21
N TRP A 201 5.60 5.91 -52.42
CA TRP A 201 5.47 4.46 -52.65
C TRP A 201 6.81 3.72 -52.61
N LYS A 202 7.93 4.38 -52.90
CA LYS A 202 9.26 3.75 -52.93
C LYS A 202 9.62 3.17 -51.55
N GLY A 203 10.00 1.90 -51.54
CA GLY A 203 10.44 1.20 -50.33
C GLY A 203 9.30 0.69 -49.43
N LEU A 204 8.03 0.90 -49.80
CA LEU A 204 6.91 0.28 -49.11
C LEU A 204 6.74 -1.18 -49.56
N ASP A 205 6.53 -2.06 -48.59
CA ASP A 205 6.27 -3.49 -48.83
C ASP A 205 5.09 -3.71 -49.79
N SER A 206 5.13 -4.80 -50.56
CA SER A 206 4.07 -5.15 -51.53
C SER A 206 2.68 -5.31 -50.91
N SER A 207 2.58 -5.58 -49.60
CA SER A 207 1.33 -5.67 -48.85
C SER A 207 0.63 -4.32 -48.63
N VAL A 208 1.35 -3.20 -48.75
CA VAL A 208 0.78 -1.85 -48.59
C VAL A 208 0.07 -1.43 -49.88
N ASN A 209 -1.24 -1.68 -49.95
CA ASN A 209 -2.07 -1.38 -51.11
C ASN A 209 -2.58 0.06 -51.14
N PHE A 210 -2.63 0.73 -49.99
CA PHE A 210 -3.18 2.07 -49.85
C PHE A 210 -2.18 3.06 -49.27
N LEU A 211 -2.25 4.30 -49.74
CA LEU A 211 -1.52 5.43 -49.17
C LEU A 211 -2.51 6.53 -48.83
N SER A 212 -2.51 6.98 -47.59
CA SER A 212 -3.34 8.07 -47.12
C SER A 212 -2.49 9.30 -46.85
N ILE A 213 -2.87 10.41 -47.47
CA ILE A 213 -2.33 11.74 -47.18
C ILE A 213 -3.31 12.45 -46.25
N ILE A 214 -2.80 12.79 -45.07
CA ILE A 214 -3.48 13.68 -44.13
C ILE A 214 -3.02 15.09 -44.46
N VAL A 215 -3.97 15.95 -44.81
CA VAL A 215 -3.70 17.36 -45.09
C VAL A 215 -4.08 18.14 -43.84
N ASP A 216 -3.10 18.73 -43.18
CA ASP A 216 -3.32 19.49 -41.95
C ASP A 216 -2.54 20.82 -41.98
N LYS A 217 -2.89 21.73 -41.06
CA LYS A 217 -2.16 22.97 -40.77
C LYS A 217 -1.11 22.72 -39.69
N ASP A 218 -0.40 23.77 -39.25
CA ASP A 218 0.81 23.68 -38.40
C ASP A 218 0.68 22.88 -37.09
N THR A 219 -0.54 22.63 -36.58
CA THR A 219 -0.78 21.83 -35.35
C THR A 219 -1.40 20.48 -35.67
N ALA A 220 -0.56 19.55 -36.14
CA ALA A 220 -0.98 18.25 -36.68
C ALA A 220 -1.25 17.15 -35.62
N LEU A 221 -1.78 17.50 -34.44
CA LEU A 221 -2.05 16.54 -33.36
C LEU A 221 -3.05 15.44 -33.78
N ASN A 222 -4.03 15.80 -34.61
CA ASN A 222 -4.96 14.83 -35.19
C ASN A 222 -4.23 13.86 -36.11
N ALA A 223 -3.32 14.35 -36.95
CA ALA A 223 -2.54 13.52 -37.84
C ALA A 223 -1.62 12.57 -37.07
N PHE A 224 -0.91 13.04 -36.04
CA PHE A 224 -0.03 12.17 -35.24
C PHE A 224 -0.81 11.05 -34.56
N SER A 225 -1.94 11.37 -33.95
CA SER A 225 -2.82 10.38 -33.33
C SER A 225 -3.27 9.31 -34.33
N LEU A 226 -3.67 9.73 -35.54
CA LEU A 226 -4.11 8.82 -36.60
C LEU A 226 -2.96 7.98 -37.15
N ILE A 227 -1.79 8.59 -37.40
CA ILE A 227 -0.60 7.89 -37.90
C ILE A 227 -0.16 6.81 -36.90
N ILE A 228 -0.14 7.11 -35.60
CA ILE A 228 0.17 6.14 -34.55
C ILE A 228 -0.87 5.00 -34.56
N ASN A 229 -2.16 5.33 -34.66
CA ASN A 229 -3.24 4.34 -34.65
C ASN A 229 -3.15 3.31 -35.78
N TYR A 230 -2.65 3.70 -36.95
CA TYR A 230 -2.48 2.83 -38.12
C TYR A 230 -1.04 2.32 -38.31
N ALA A 231 -0.12 2.59 -37.38
CA ALA A 231 1.29 2.21 -37.50
C ALA A 231 1.52 0.69 -37.63
N ALA A 232 0.60 -0.12 -37.12
CA ALA A 232 0.65 -1.58 -37.22
C ALA A 232 -0.12 -2.16 -38.41
N ASP A 233 -0.91 -1.36 -39.13
CA ASP A 233 -1.72 -1.81 -40.25
C ASP A 233 -0.88 -1.87 -41.53
N ASN A 234 -0.67 -3.07 -42.07
CA ASN A 234 0.14 -3.26 -43.27
C ASN A 234 -0.61 -2.97 -44.58
N ARG A 235 -1.93 -2.73 -44.54
CA ARG A 235 -2.72 -2.44 -45.74
C ARG A 235 -2.53 -1.00 -46.21
N ILE A 236 -2.22 -0.09 -45.28
CA ILE A 236 -2.22 1.35 -45.52
C ILE A 236 -1.01 2.04 -44.90
N ARG A 237 -0.41 3.00 -45.61
CA ARG A 237 0.58 3.94 -45.07
C ARG A 237 -0.03 5.34 -44.96
N LEU A 238 0.09 5.96 -43.79
CA LEU A 238 -0.33 7.35 -43.58
C LEU A 238 0.88 8.28 -43.63
N ASN A 239 0.73 9.39 -44.36
CA ASN A 239 1.71 10.47 -44.51
C ASN A 239 1.02 11.81 -44.23
N LEU A 240 1.76 12.76 -43.64
CA LEU A 240 1.26 14.08 -43.33
C LEU A 240 1.82 15.09 -44.34
N CYS A 241 0.97 15.86 -45.00
CA CYS A 241 1.37 16.91 -45.94
C CYS A 241 0.77 18.25 -45.53
N SER A 242 1.50 19.33 -45.82
CA SER A 242 0.97 20.69 -45.70
C SER A 242 -0.09 20.94 -46.78
N SER A 243 -0.96 21.92 -46.56
CA SER A 243 -1.92 22.36 -47.59
C SER A 243 -1.24 22.90 -48.85
N THR A 244 0.05 23.26 -48.77
CA THR A 244 0.82 23.81 -49.90
C THR A 244 1.66 22.77 -50.64
N HIS A 245 1.71 21.53 -50.14
CA HIS A 245 2.51 20.46 -50.72
C HIS A 245 2.08 20.17 -52.18
N PRO A 246 3.01 19.91 -53.13
CA PRO A 246 2.67 19.74 -54.55
C PRO A 246 1.64 18.63 -54.84
N ILE A 247 1.70 17.52 -54.10
CA ILE A 247 0.70 16.44 -54.22
C ILE A 247 -0.72 16.95 -53.90
N VAL A 248 -0.85 17.84 -52.91
CA VAL A 248 -2.14 18.42 -52.50
C VAL A 248 -2.58 19.50 -53.48
N LYS A 249 -1.68 20.40 -53.89
CA LYS A 249 -1.97 21.46 -54.89
C LYS A 249 -2.42 20.91 -56.24
N ASN A 250 -1.86 19.78 -56.70
CA ASN A 250 -2.29 19.16 -57.96
C ASN A 250 -3.72 18.57 -57.88
N LEU A 251 -4.35 18.60 -56.72
CA LEU A 251 -5.75 18.23 -56.51
C LEU A 251 -6.67 19.47 -56.34
N ASP A 252 -6.16 20.70 -56.54
CA ASP A 252 -6.86 21.98 -56.22
C ASP A 252 -8.23 22.14 -56.88
N ASP A 253 -8.47 21.50 -58.04
CA ASP A 253 -9.79 21.49 -58.69
C ASP A 253 -10.89 20.84 -57.80
N LYS A 254 -10.51 20.23 -56.66
CA LYS A 254 -11.39 19.53 -55.72
C LYS A 254 -11.56 20.20 -54.34
N ASN A 255 -11.02 21.40 -54.11
CA ASN A 255 -11.30 22.23 -52.93
C ASN A 255 -11.12 21.51 -51.57
N ILE A 256 -9.97 20.85 -51.37
CA ILE A 256 -9.71 20.00 -50.19
C ILE A 256 -9.75 20.84 -48.91
N GLN A 257 -10.69 20.50 -48.02
CA GLN A 257 -10.85 21.13 -46.72
C GLN A 257 -9.79 20.62 -45.73
N THR A 258 -9.29 21.49 -44.85
CA THR A 258 -8.25 21.16 -43.85
C THR A 258 -8.79 21.29 -42.43
N PRO A 259 -8.55 20.32 -41.53
CA PRO A 259 -7.87 19.03 -41.76
C PRO A 259 -8.67 18.10 -42.70
N GLY A 260 -7.97 17.37 -43.58
CA GLY A 260 -8.57 16.55 -44.63
C GLY A 260 -7.82 15.24 -44.87
N LEU A 261 -8.48 14.31 -45.56
CA LEU A 261 -7.96 12.96 -45.84
C LEU A 261 -8.08 12.65 -47.33
N VAL A 262 -6.99 12.19 -47.93
CA VAL A 262 -6.93 11.75 -49.33
C VAL A 262 -6.33 10.35 -49.39
N ILE A 263 -6.96 9.41 -50.08
CA ILE A 263 -6.48 8.03 -50.19
C ILE A 263 -6.17 7.69 -51.64
N PHE A 264 -5.02 7.08 -51.87
CA PHE A 264 -4.55 6.53 -53.13
C PHE A 264 -4.45 5.01 -53.04
N GLU A 265 -4.77 4.34 -54.14
CA GLU A 265 -4.55 2.90 -54.32
C GLU A 265 -3.28 2.69 -55.16
N ARG A 266 -2.44 1.71 -54.83
CA ARG A 266 -1.12 1.51 -55.44
C ARG A 266 -1.15 1.41 -56.97
N SER A 267 -2.21 0.86 -57.56
CA SER A 267 -2.36 0.72 -59.02
C SER A 267 -2.89 1.97 -59.73
N LYS A 268 -3.29 3.00 -58.97
CA LYS A 268 -3.98 4.19 -59.48
C LYS A 268 -3.19 5.46 -59.15
N ASN A 269 -3.01 6.31 -60.15
CA ASN A 269 -2.38 7.62 -59.98
C ASN A 269 -3.38 8.73 -59.59
N VAL A 270 -4.65 8.38 -59.41
CA VAL A 270 -5.72 9.29 -58.98
C VAL A 270 -6.23 8.87 -57.61
N PRO A 271 -6.66 9.82 -56.76
CA PRO A 271 -7.19 9.48 -55.44
C PRO A 271 -8.50 8.71 -55.58
N VAL A 272 -8.63 7.64 -54.80
CA VAL A 272 -9.84 6.80 -54.70
C VAL A 272 -10.81 7.33 -53.64
N PHE A 273 -10.33 8.18 -52.74
CA PHE A 273 -11.14 8.87 -51.73
C PHE A 273 -10.58 10.25 -51.44
N ILE A 274 -11.47 11.23 -51.26
CA ILE A 274 -11.16 12.58 -50.77
C ILE A 274 -12.27 12.95 -49.78
N SER A 275 -11.89 13.47 -48.61
CA SER A 275 -12.87 13.99 -47.64
C SER A 275 -13.58 15.23 -48.19
N SER A 276 -14.92 15.20 -48.20
CA SER A 276 -15.78 16.31 -48.64
C SER A 276 -15.76 17.52 -47.70
N ASP A 277 -15.63 17.28 -46.39
CA ASP A 277 -15.77 18.28 -45.33
C ASP A 277 -14.53 18.30 -44.42
N PRO A 278 -14.22 19.45 -43.78
CA PRO A 278 -13.13 19.52 -42.81
C PRO A 278 -13.41 18.56 -41.65
N ILE A 279 -12.43 17.71 -41.36
CA ILE A 279 -12.53 16.69 -40.31
C ILE A 279 -12.08 17.31 -38.98
N LYS A 280 -12.93 17.22 -37.95
CA LYS A 280 -12.74 17.97 -36.70
C LYS A 280 -11.87 17.25 -35.68
N SER A 281 -11.80 15.93 -35.76
CA SER A 281 -11.03 15.11 -34.82
C SER A 281 -10.39 13.89 -35.50
N TRP A 282 -9.33 13.36 -34.88
CA TRP A 282 -8.73 12.12 -35.37
C TRP A 282 -9.67 10.92 -35.29
N PHE A 283 -10.67 10.92 -34.40
CA PHE A 283 -11.71 9.89 -34.36
C PHE A 283 -12.56 9.90 -35.64
N GLU A 284 -12.98 11.07 -36.10
CA GLU A 284 -13.71 11.18 -37.39
C GLU A 284 -12.82 10.75 -38.57
N MET A 285 -11.52 11.06 -38.54
CA MET A 285 -10.58 10.57 -39.56
C MET A 285 -10.45 9.05 -39.51
N GLN A 286 -10.40 8.48 -38.31
CA GLN A 286 -10.35 7.05 -38.10
C GLN A 286 -11.60 6.38 -38.66
N ASP A 287 -12.80 6.89 -38.37
CA ASP A 287 -14.06 6.33 -38.85
C ASP A 287 -14.10 6.27 -40.39
N LYS A 288 -13.70 7.36 -41.06
CA LYS A 288 -13.60 7.41 -42.53
C LYS A 288 -12.59 6.40 -43.09
N LEU A 289 -11.44 6.23 -42.43
CA LEU A 289 -10.43 5.24 -42.83
C LEU A 289 -10.90 3.80 -42.57
N ASP A 290 -11.52 3.53 -41.42
CA ASP A 290 -12.03 2.22 -41.06
C ASP A 290 -13.18 1.82 -42.02
N GLU A 291 -14.07 2.76 -42.37
CA GLU A 291 -15.12 2.57 -43.39
C GLU A 291 -14.51 2.24 -44.76
N PHE A 292 -13.53 3.03 -45.21
CA PHE A 292 -12.83 2.79 -46.47
C PHE A 292 -12.14 1.42 -46.50
N LEU A 293 -11.53 1.01 -45.38
CA LEU A 293 -10.76 -0.23 -45.28
C LEU A 293 -11.62 -1.47 -44.97
N ALA A 294 -12.89 -1.31 -44.60
CA ALA A 294 -13.79 -2.40 -44.23
C ALA A 294 -13.91 -3.52 -45.30
N PRO A 295 -13.94 -3.21 -46.62
CA PRO A 295 -13.99 -4.24 -47.66
C PRO A 295 -12.71 -5.05 -47.83
N TYR A 296 -11.59 -4.62 -47.25
CA TYR A 296 -10.27 -5.21 -47.44
C TYR A 296 -9.85 -5.98 -46.19
N PRO A 297 -10.10 -7.30 -46.09
CA PRO A 297 -9.87 -8.05 -44.87
C PRO A 297 -8.40 -7.97 -44.41
N LYS A 298 -8.19 -7.72 -43.11
CA LYS A 298 -6.86 -7.88 -42.50
C LYS A 298 -6.47 -9.36 -42.55
N LEU A 299 -5.20 -9.64 -42.86
CA LEU A 299 -4.62 -10.95 -42.54
C LEU A 299 -4.81 -11.18 -41.03
N PRO A 300 -5.15 -12.41 -40.59
CA PRO A 300 -5.39 -12.68 -39.18
C PRO A 300 -4.19 -12.24 -38.35
N GLU A 301 -4.42 -11.29 -37.44
CA GLU A 301 -3.45 -10.95 -36.40
C GLU A 301 -3.14 -12.25 -35.65
N ILE A 302 -1.86 -12.61 -35.53
CA ILE A 302 -1.45 -13.65 -34.58
C ILE A 302 -2.02 -13.19 -33.23
N PRO A 303 -2.92 -13.97 -32.60
CA PRO A 303 -3.44 -13.64 -31.29
C PRO A 303 -2.23 -13.41 -30.40
N LEU A 304 -2.25 -12.33 -29.61
CA LEU A 304 -1.30 -12.19 -28.51
C LEU A 304 -1.16 -13.56 -27.84
N GLU A 305 0.07 -13.97 -27.54
CA GLU A 305 0.28 -14.74 -26.34
C GLU A 305 -0.37 -13.90 -25.22
N THR A 306 -1.63 -14.22 -24.96
CA THR A 306 -2.15 -14.16 -23.62
C THR A 306 -1.08 -14.88 -22.82
N PHE A 307 -0.37 -14.14 -21.95
CA PHE A 307 0.24 -14.80 -20.81
C PHE A 307 -0.86 -15.70 -20.28
N LYS A 308 -0.62 -17.02 -20.31
CA LYS A 308 -1.60 -18.02 -19.92
C LYS A 308 -2.12 -17.61 -18.55
N ASP A 309 -3.29 -16.99 -18.53
CA ASP A 309 -4.12 -17.01 -17.35
C ASP A 309 -4.35 -18.50 -17.11
N SER A 310 -3.92 -18.98 -15.94
CA SER A 310 -4.46 -20.22 -15.40
C SER A 310 -5.98 -20.12 -15.53
N PRO A 311 -6.68 -21.21 -15.90
CA PRO A 311 -8.13 -21.19 -15.87
C PRO A 311 -8.55 -20.90 -14.43
N ILE A 312 -8.99 -19.67 -14.17
CA ILE A 312 -9.64 -19.29 -12.94
C ILE A 312 -10.89 -20.15 -12.88
N ASN A 313 -10.93 -21.06 -11.89
CA ASN A 313 -12.06 -21.93 -11.67
C ASN A 313 -13.30 -21.04 -11.44
N ASP A 314 -14.38 -21.28 -12.20
CA ASP A 314 -15.71 -20.68 -12.00
C ASP A 314 -16.29 -20.90 -10.58
N ALA A 315 -15.60 -21.69 -9.75
CA ALA A 315 -15.86 -21.85 -8.32
C ALA A 315 -15.48 -20.60 -7.49
N GLU A 316 -14.44 -19.85 -7.85
CA GLU A 316 -13.97 -18.68 -7.07
C GLU A 316 -14.86 -17.45 -7.31
N ARG A 317 -15.46 -17.33 -8.50
CA ARG A 317 -16.51 -16.32 -8.79
C ARG A 317 -17.77 -16.52 -7.93
N LYS A 318 -18.02 -17.73 -7.43
CA LYS A 318 -19.16 -18.03 -6.55
C LYS A 318 -18.90 -17.70 -5.08
N GLU A 319 -17.65 -17.58 -4.63
CA GLU A 319 -17.36 -17.29 -3.22
C GLU A 319 -17.42 -15.77 -2.89
N ALA A 320 -17.25 -14.90 -3.90
CA ALA A 320 -17.52 -13.47 -3.77
C ALA A 320 -19.03 -13.11 -3.71
N ALA A 321 -19.92 -14.09 -3.92
CA ALA A 321 -21.35 -13.85 -4.11
C ALA A 321 -22.23 -14.06 -2.85
N SER A 322 -21.66 -14.28 -1.66
CA SER A 322 -22.48 -14.36 -0.44
C SER A 322 -21.79 -13.78 0.79
N ILE A 323 -21.54 -12.46 0.78
CA ILE A 323 -21.44 -11.75 2.06
C ILE A 323 -22.88 -11.63 2.57
N GLU A 324 -23.25 -12.50 3.51
CA GLU A 324 -24.48 -12.35 4.26
C GLU A 324 -24.35 -11.06 5.08
N VAL A 325 -25.10 -10.01 4.70
CA VAL A 325 -25.11 -8.72 5.39
C VAL A 325 -25.69 -8.95 6.79
N ASN A 326 -24.81 -9.09 7.78
CA ASN A 326 -25.19 -9.33 9.17
C ASN A 326 -24.93 -8.06 9.99
N TRP A 327 -25.78 -7.81 10.99
CA TRP A 327 -25.74 -6.73 11.97
C TRP A 327 -24.35 -6.45 12.57
N LYS A 328 -23.46 -7.45 12.64
CA LYS A 328 -22.05 -7.30 13.05
C LYS A 328 -21.22 -6.32 12.19
N GLN A 329 -21.68 -5.97 10.99
CA GLN A 329 -21.01 -5.01 10.10
C GLN A 329 -21.29 -3.53 10.45
N PHE A 330 -22.20 -3.25 11.38
CA PHE A 330 -22.44 -1.94 11.96
C PHE A 330 -21.84 -1.81 13.36
N GLU A 331 -20.88 -2.67 13.72
CA GLU A 331 -20.16 -2.58 14.99
C GLU A 331 -18.76 -2.03 14.74
N VAL A 332 -18.20 -1.34 15.74
CA VAL A 332 -16.81 -0.90 15.70
C VAL A 332 -15.92 -2.10 16.02
N GLN A 333 -15.25 -2.67 15.02
CA GLN A 333 -14.40 -3.85 15.21
C GLN A 333 -12.95 -3.47 15.44
N TYR A 334 -12.32 -4.01 16.48
CA TYR A 334 -10.89 -3.80 16.75
C TYR A 334 -10.00 -4.21 15.56
N GLN A 335 -10.42 -5.25 14.83
CA GLN A 335 -9.73 -5.72 13.63
C GLN A 335 -9.61 -4.63 12.55
N ASP A 336 -10.68 -3.86 12.33
CA ASP A 336 -10.67 -2.77 11.34
C ASP A 336 -9.74 -1.64 11.77
N LEU A 337 -9.69 -1.33 13.07
CA LEU A 337 -8.80 -0.31 13.62
C LEU A 337 -7.33 -0.69 13.42
N ILE A 338 -6.96 -1.95 13.67
CA ILE A 338 -5.61 -2.47 13.46
C ILE A 338 -5.24 -2.49 11.98
N ALA A 339 -6.15 -2.95 11.11
CA ALA A 339 -5.93 -2.94 9.66
C ALA A 339 -5.70 -1.51 9.14
N THR A 340 -6.50 -0.55 9.61
CA THR A 340 -6.32 0.86 9.24
C THR A 340 -5.04 1.45 9.80
N MET A 341 -4.63 1.13 11.03
CA MET A 341 -3.36 1.61 11.59
C MET A 341 -2.15 1.03 10.86
N HIS A 342 -2.20 -0.25 10.47
CA HIS A 342 -1.17 -0.86 9.61
C HIS A 342 -1.04 -0.07 8.32
N TYR A 343 -2.14 0.07 7.59
CA TYR A 343 -2.18 0.78 6.31
C TYR A 343 -1.71 2.24 6.43
N LEU A 344 -2.17 2.92 7.48
CA LEU A 344 -1.81 4.29 7.80
C LEU A 344 -0.29 4.46 7.97
N LEU A 345 0.34 3.62 8.78
CA LEU A 345 1.75 3.73 9.14
C LEU A 345 2.69 3.22 8.04
N THR A 346 2.27 2.26 7.24
CA THR A 346 3.15 1.56 6.28
C THR A 346 2.94 1.99 4.83
N ILE A 347 1.76 2.51 4.49
CA ILE A 347 1.40 2.89 3.11
C ILE A 347 1.01 4.35 3.01
N GLU A 348 0.03 4.82 3.81
CA GLU A 348 -0.59 6.14 3.61
C GLU A 348 0.34 7.30 4.01
N ILE A 349 0.94 7.26 5.20
CA ILE A 349 1.92 8.27 5.63
C ILE A 349 3.18 8.24 4.75
N PRO A 350 3.80 7.08 4.48
CA PRO A 350 5.06 6.99 3.77
C PRO A 350 4.90 6.93 2.23
N ARG A 351 3.97 7.68 1.62
CA ARG A 351 3.83 7.71 0.15
C ARG A 351 4.94 8.49 -0.55
N ASN A 352 5.37 9.60 0.04
CA ASN A 352 6.45 10.42 -0.51
C ASN A 352 7.81 9.89 -0.04
N PRO A 353 8.89 9.99 -0.84
CA PRO A 353 10.26 9.62 -0.41
C PRO A 353 10.76 10.41 0.79
N PHE A 354 10.27 11.65 0.95
CA PHE A 354 10.64 12.57 2.01
C PHE A 354 9.37 13.18 2.60
N LEU A 355 9.39 13.40 3.91
CA LEU A 355 8.39 14.18 4.63
C LEU A 355 8.96 15.58 4.84
N GLY A 356 8.43 16.56 4.13
CA GLY A 356 8.78 17.98 4.24
C GLY A 356 8.25 18.61 5.53
N ASN A 357 8.53 19.91 5.74
CA ASN A 357 8.24 20.55 7.02
C ASN A 357 6.73 20.55 7.36
N ALA A 358 5.87 20.89 6.40
CA ALA A 358 4.42 20.90 6.61
C ALA A 358 3.87 19.49 6.93
N GLU A 359 4.30 18.48 6.17
CA GLU A 359 3.96 17.08 6.39
C GLU A 359 4.46 16.60 7.76
N LEU A 360 5.69 16.95 8.15
CA LEU A 360 6.28 16.55 9.42
C LEU A 360 5.59 17.21 10.62
N GLN A 361 5.22 18.50 10.55
CA GLN A 361 4.44 19.15 11.60
C GLN A 361 3.04 18.55 11.73
N THR A 362 2.40 18.26 10.59
CA THR A 362 1.11 17.58 10.56
C THR A 362 1.19 16.19 11.18
N LEU A 363 2.22 15.42 10.82
CA LEU A 363 2.46 14.09 11.35
C LEU A 363 2.73 14.12 12.86
N LYS A 364 3.51 15.08 13.36
CA LYS A 364 3.74 15.29 14.79
C LYS A 364 2.41 15.53 15.52
N SER A 365 1.58 16.45 15.02
CA SER A 365 0.29 16.77 15.63
C SER A 365 -0.68 15.58 15.60
N PHE A 366 -0.73 14.86 14.48
CA PHE A 366 -1.63 13.71 14.32
C PHE A 366 -1.19 12.50 15.16
N ILE A 367 0.10 12.15 15.16
CA ILE A 367 0.62 11.05 16.00
C ILE A 367 0.50 11.40 17.48
N HIS A 368 0.62 12.68 17.86
CA HIS A 368 0.31 13.10 19.22
C HIS A 368 -1.16 12.87 19.59
N LEU A 369 -2.10 13.21 18.70
CA LEU A 369 -3.51 12.93 18.88
C LEU A 369 -3.77 11.41 19.01
N MET A 370 -3.13 10.59 18.17
CA MET A 370 -3.20 9.13 18.27
C MET A 370 -2.60 8.60 19.58
N ARG A 371 -1.46 9.12 20.03
CA ARG A 371 -0.90 8.80 21.35
C ARG A 371 -1.90 9.14 22.45
N ARG A 372 -2.53 10.31 22.41
CA ARG A 372 -3.39 10.77 23.50
C ARG A 372 -4.72 10.03 23.54
N HIS A 373 -5.42 9.97 22.41
CA HIS A 373 -6.82 9.51 22.34
C HIS A 373 -7.05 8.33 21.39
N GLY A 374 -6.03 7.84 20.68
CA GLY A 374 -6.19 6.74 19.72
C GLY A 374 -6.64 5.42 20.34
N PRO A 375 -7.42 4.59 19.62
CA PRO A 375 -7.74 3.25 20.09
C PRO A 375 -6.50 2.34 20.06
N GLY A 376 -6.52 1.26 20.83
CA GLY A 376 -5.42 0.30 20.87
C GLY A 376 -5.33 -0.45 22.19
N SER A 377 -4.78 -1.65 22.12
CA SER A 377 -4.27 -2.37 23.29
C SER A 377 -3.06 -1.64 23.86
N VAL A 378 -2.63 -2.02 25.07
CA VAL A 378 -1.44 -1.40 25.70
C VAL A 378 -0.23 -1.39 24.75
N PRO A 379 0.17 -2.50 24.10
CA PRO A 379 1.28 -2.48 23.13
C PRO A 379 1.08 -1.51 21.95
N VAL A 380 -0.13 -1.42 21.38
CA VAL A 380 -0.43 -0.48 20.28
C VAL A 380 -0.32 0.97 20.75
N ARG A 381 -0.86 1.27 21.93
CA ARG A 381 -0.79 2.61 22.53
C ARG A 381 0.65 3.00 22.86
N ARG A 382 1.49 2.05 23.30
CA ARG A 382 2.94 2.22 23.50
C ARG A 382 3.68 2.51 22.20
N LEU A 383 3.30 1.84 21.10
CA LEU A 383 3.86 2.12 19.77
C LEU A 383 3.65 3.60 19.38
N PHE A 384 2.43 4.12 19.50
CA PHE A 384 2.15 5.54 19.22
C PHE A 384 2.85 6.49 20.20
N PHE A 385 3.01 6.12 21.47
CA PHE A 385 3.79 6.90 22.44
C PHE A 385 5.26 7.05 22.03
N ARG A 386 5.91 5.93 21.67
CA ARG A 386 7.31 5.91 21.25
C ARG A 386 7.50 6.66 19.92
N LEU A 387 6.55 6.52 19.00
CA LEU A 387 6.55 7.25 17.74
C LEU A 387 6.37 8.77 17.93
N ASP A 388 5.43 9.21 18.77
CA ASP A 388 5.25 10.62 19.15
C ASP A 388 6.52 11.22 19.75
N SER A 389 7.12 10.50 20.72
CA SER A 389 8.37 10.93 21.37
C SER A 389 9.51 11.08 20.36
N TRP A 390 9.69 10.11 19.47
CA TRP A 390 10.72 10.16 18.44
C TRP A 390 10.48 11.27 17.42
N LEU A 391 9.25 11.45 16.94
CA LEU A 391 8.88 12.50 15.98
C LEU A 391 9.14 13.89 16.58
N ARG A 392 8.72 14.13 17.82
CA ARG A 392 8.93 15.42 18.52
C ARG A 392 10.41 15.77 18.67
N ALA A 393 11.27 14.76 18.85
CA ALA A 393 12.72 14.94 18.90
C ALA A 393 13.37 15.25 17.54
N GLN A 394 12.64 15.12 16.41
CA GLN A 394 13.16 15.50 15.10
C GLN A 394 13.06 17.01 14.89
N HIS A 395 14.22 17.70 14.93
CA HIS A 395 14.32 19.14 14.66
C HIS A 395 14.60 19.48 13.19
N GLN A 396 14.92 18.47 12.37
CA GLN A 396 15.18 18.65 10.94
C GLN A 396 13.88 19.05 10.21
N PRO A 397 13.96 19.95 9.21
CA PRO A 397 12.78 20.36 8.44
C PRO A 397 12.28 19.30 7.47
N VAL A 398 13.09 18.27 7.20
CA VAL A 398 12.78 17.15 6.31
C VAL A 398 13.29 15.86 6.93
N ILE A 399 12.54 14.77 6.84
CA ILE A 399 13.02 13.42 7.16
C ILE A 399 12.76 12.48 5.98
N SER A 400 13.66 11.53 5.72
CA SER A 400 13.39 10.49 4.74
C SER A 400 12.34 9.52 5.26
N THR A 401 11.52 9.03 4.36
CA THR A 401 10.45 8.09 4.69
C THR A 401 11.00 6.71 5.06
N ASP A 402 12.17 6.33 4.54
CA ASP A 402 12.85 5.10 4.95
C ASP A 402 13.33 5.17 6.40
N LYS A 403 13.78 6.35 6.86
CA LYS A 403 14.10 6.58 8.27
C LYS A 403 12.85 6.47 9.15
N TYR A 404 11.72 7.01 8.68
CA TYR A 404 10.43 6.86 9.37
C TYR A 404 10.00 5.39 9.45
N LEU A 405 9.98 4.66 8.33
CA LEU A 405 9.61 3.25 8.29
C LEU A 405 10.52 2.37 9.16
N SER A 406 11.84 2.57 9.07
CA SER A 406 12.80 1.84 9.91
C SER A 406 12.51 2.05 11.39
N LYS A 407 12.08 3.26 11.79
CA LYS A 407 11.71 3.53 13.17
C LYS A 407 10.39 2.88 13.56
N VAL A 408 9.39 2.86 12.67
CA VAL A 408 8.13 2.15 12.89
C VAL A 408 8.40 0.65 13.09
N ASP A 409 9.22 0.04 12.22
CA ASP A 409 9.59 -1.38 12.30
C ASP A 409 10.39 -1.71 13.57
N GLN A 410 11.33 -0.85 13.94
CA GLN A 410 12.06 -0.97 15.20
C GLN A 410 11.10 -1.02 16.40
N PHE A 411 10.17 -0.07 16.50
CA PHE A 411 9.23 -0.02 17.63
C PHE A 411 8.22 -1.16 17.60
N GLN A 412 7.78 -1.59 16.41
CA GLN A 412 6.98 -2.81 16.27
C GLN A 412 7.74 -4.01 16.82
N THR A 413 9.00 -4.21 16.42
CA THR A 413 9.85 -5.32 16.87
C THR A 413 10.05 -5.30 18.39
N GLU A 414 10.40 -4.15 18.97
CA GLU A 414 10.59 -3.98 20.42
C GLU A 414 9.32 -4.30 21.24
N LEU A 415 8.15 -4.03 20.67
CA LEU A 415 6.85 -4.27 21.30
C LEU A 415 6.22 -5.61 20.89
N GLY A 416 6.94 -6.44 20.11
CA GLY A 416 6.50 -7.77 19.69
C GLY A 416 5.43 -7.77 18.60
N HIS A 417 5.52 -6.86 17.63
CA HIS A 417 4.62 -6.64 16.50
C HIS A 417 3.15 -6.46 16.91
N PRO A 418 2.83 -5.41 17.71
CA PRO A 418 1.47 -5.16 18.17
C PRO A 418 0.45 -4.89 17.04
N ILE A 419 0.90 -4.43 15.88
CA ILE A 419 0.11 -4.34 14.65
C ILE A 419 0.70 -5.38 13.67
N PRO A 420 -0.01 -6.49 13.38
CA PRO A 420 0.48 -7.54 12.49
C PRO A 420 0.53 -7.05 11.03
N ALA A 421 1.40 -7.66 10.22
CA ALA A 421 1.48 -7.36 8.78
C ALA A 421 0.29 -7.92 7.98
N ASN A 422 -0.18 -9.13 8.32
CA ASN A 422 -1.35 -9.70 7.68
C ASN A 422 -2.62 -9.19 8.36
N VAL A 423 -3.21 -8.14 7.78
CA VAL A 423 -4.45 -7.53 8.26
C VAL A 423 -5.56 -7.70 7.24
N SER A 424 -6.80 -7.79 7.73
CA SER A 424 -7.98 -7.79 6.89
C SER A 424 -9.10 -7.02 7.55
N TYR A 425 -9.97 -6.40 6.75
CA TYR A 425 -11.15 -5.73 7.25
C TYR A 425 -12.27 -6.74 7.60
N LEU A 426 -13.09 -6.40 8.60
CA LEU A 426 -14.25 -7.16 9.04
C LEU A 426 -15.54 -6.35 8.85
N ALA A 427 -15.82 -5.35 9.68
CA ALA A 427 -16.99 -4.50 9.52
C ALA A 427 -16.78 -3.46 8.41
N CYS A 428 -15.54 -3.06 8.13
CA CYS A 428 -15.18 -2.21 6.99
C CYS A 428 -14.93 -2.97 5.68
N ARG A 429 -15.16 -4.28 5.63
CA ARG A 429 -15.05 -5.07 4.40
C ARG A 429 -16.18 -4.71 3.42
N GLY A 430 -15.84 -4.41 2.18
CA GLY A 430 -16.80 -4.21 1.10
C GLY A 430 -17.32 -5.51 0.50
N SER A 431 -18.39 -5.41 -0.29
CA SER A 431 -18.87 -6.51 -1.15
C SER A 431 -17.86 -6.88 -2.24
N LYS A 432 -17.00 -5.93 -2.61
CA LYS A 432 -15.85 -6.12 -3.49
C LYS A 432 -14.59 -5.61 -2.79
N SER A 433 -13.45 -6.17 -3.18
CA SER A 433 -12.15 -5.88 -2.56
C SER A 433 -11.73 -4.40 -2.59
N HIS A 434 -12.19 -3.65 -3.60
CA HIS A 434 -11.93 -2.23 -3.79
C HIS A 434 -12.94 -1.30 -3.09
N LEU A 435 -13.99 -1.83 -2.46
CA LEU A 435 -15.01 -1.02 -1.78
C LEU A 435 -14.73 -0.94 -0.28
N ARG A 436 -15.08 0.21 0.31
CA ARG A 436 -14.97 0.49 1.76
C ARG A 436 -13.51 0.47 2.27
N GLY A 437 -13.09 -0.58 2.97
CA GLY A 437 -11.72 -0.81 3.41
C GLY A 437 -11.13 0.34 4.24
N PHE A 438 -9.95 0.81 3.83
CA PHE A 438 -9.15 1.81 4.55
C PHE A 438 -9.94 3.06 4.92
N THR A 439 -10.70 3.63 3.98
CA THR A 439 -11.45 4.88 4.21
C THR A 439 -12.54 4.71 5.26
N CYS A 440 -13.22 3.56 5.31
CA CYS A 440 -14.19 3.23 6.34
C CYS A 440 -13.54 3.16 7.73
N GLY A 441 -12.39 2.49 7.84
CA GLY A 441 -11.69 2.39 9.11
C GLY A 441 -11.06 3.72 9.54
N LEU A 442 -10.63 4.56 8.59
CA LEU A 442 -10.09 5.90 8.89
C LEU A 442 -11.17 6.82 9.49
N TRP A 443 -12.36 6.85 8.90
CA TRP A 443 -13.51 7.54 9.51
C TRP A 443 -13.80 7.01 10.92
N THR A 444 -13.75 5.70 11.10
CA THR A 444 -13.99 5.06 12.40
C THR A 444 -12.96 5.51 13.45
N ILE A 445 -11.67 5.56 13.09
CA ILE A 445 -10.61 6.07 13.99
C ILE A 445 -10.86 7.55 14.33
N PHE A 446 -11.19 8.41 13.36
CA PHE A 446 -11.45 9.83 13.64
C PHE A 446 -12.63 10.05 14.59
N HIS A 447 -13.73 9.30 14.41
CA HIS A 447 -14.86 9.37 15.34
C HIS A 447 -14.52 8.84 16.74
N ILE A 448 -13.67 7.81 16.85
CA ILE A 448 -13.17 7.35 18.15
C ILE A 448 -12.33 8.45 18.82
N LEU A 449 -11.45 9.13 18.08
CA LEU A 449 -10.61 10.20 18.60
C LEU A 449 -11.46 11.34 19.17
N THR A 450 -12.49 11.78 18.46
CA THR A 450 -13.38 12.85 18.93
C THR A 450 -14.17 12.44 20.16
N VAL A 451 -14.74 11.23 20.17
CA VAL A 451 -15.48 10.68 21.32
C VAL A 451 -14.60 10.55 22.56
N ARG A 452 -13.37 10.04 22.41
CA ARG A 452 -12.44 9.88 23.53
C ARG A 452 -11.96 11.21 24.07
N ALA A 453 -11.60 12.14 23.20
CA ALA A 453 -11.21 13.48 23.63
C ALA A 453 -12.34 14.16 24.43
N TYR A 454 -13.58 14.13 23.92
CA TYR A 454 -14.74 14.66 24.64
C TYR A 454 -14.92 14.00 26.02
N LYS A 455 -14.93 12.66 26.09
CA LYS A 455 -15.13 11.95 27.36
C LYS A 455 -14.06 12.26 28.40
N GLU A 456 -12.81 12.45 27.98
CA GLU A 456 -11.68 12.72 28.88
C GLU A 456 -11.58 14.20 29.29
N ARG A 457 -12.10 15.13 28.47
CA ARG A 457 -11.79 16.56 28.58
C ARG A 457 -13.02 17.48 28.69
N LYS A 458 -14.24 16.98 28.56
CA LYS A 458 -15.47 17.81 28.57
C LYS A 458 -15.61 18.74 29.78
N ASP A 459 -15.07 18.33 30.94
CA ASP A 459 -15.14 19.07 32.19
C ASP A 459 -13.88 19.93 32.43
N ASP A 460 -12.91 19.93 31.50
CA ASP A 460 -11.69 20.74 31.56
C ASP A 460 -11.91 22.07 30.83
N SER A 461 -11.85 23.18 31.57
CA SER A 461 -12.00 24.54 31.03
C SER A 461 -10.90 24.93 30.04
N LYS A 462 -9.80 24.18 29.94
CA LYS A 462 -8.69 24.41 29.00
C LYS A 462 -8.80 23.55 27.73
N PHE A 463 -9.85 22.75 27.59
CA PHE A 463 -10.04 21.93 26.39
C PHE A 463 -10.32 22.81 25.17
N ASP A 464 -9.49 22.68 24.14
CA ASP A 464 -9.68 23.33 22.85
C ASP A 464 -10.02 22.26 21.79
N PRO A 465 -11.32 22.10 21.44
CA PRO A 465 -11.78 21.10 20.47
C PRO A 465 -11.08 21.19 19.10
N VAL A 466 -10.75 22.41 18.68
CA VAL A 466 -10.15 22.67 17.37
C VAL A 466 -8.68 22.27 17.41
N LYS A 467 -7.89 22.91 18.28
CA LYS A 467 -6.44 22.72 18.29
C LYS A 467 -6.02 21.34 18.75
N GLU A 468 -6.74 20.74 19.69
CA GLU A 468 -6.37 19.44 20.23
C GLU A 468 -6.86 18.27 19.35
N VAL A 469 -7.92 18.44 18.55
CA VAL A 469 -8.59 17.30 17.86
C VAL A 469 -8.93 17.57 16.40
N LEU A 470 -9.79 18.54 16.09
CA LEU A 470 -10.33 18.70 14.74
C LEU A 470 -9.29 19.19 13.73
N GLU A 471 -8.41 20.12 14.13
CA GLU A 471 -7.36 20.65 13.27
C GLU A 471 -6.28 19.59 12.95
N PRO A 472 -5.76 18.80 13.91
CA PRO A 472 -4.89 17.67 13.59
C PRO A 472 -5.52 16.66 12.61
N ILE A 473 -6.83 16.39 12.71
CA ILE A 473 -7.54 15.51 11.77
C ILE A 473 -7.63 16.17 10.38
N HIS A 474 -8.03 17.44 10.32
CA HIS A 474 -8.15 18.20 9.07
C HIS A 474 -6.81 18.30 8.34
N GLN A 475 -5.75 18.70 9.03
CA GLN A 475 -4.41 18.78 8.45
C GLN A 475 -3.92 17.41 7.99
N PHE A 476 -4.17 16.35 8.77
CA PHE A 476 -3.83 15.00 8.33
C PHE A 476 -4.54 14.64 7.02
N ILE A 477 -5.83 14.92 6.90
CA ILE A 477 -6.58 14.64 5.66
C ILE A 477 -6.01 15.46 4.49
N VAL A 478 -5.72 16.75 4.72
CA VAL A 478 -5.20 17.64 3.67
C VAL A 478 -3.84 17.18 3.15
N GLN A 479 -2.93 16.82 4.06
CA GLN A 479 -1.54 16.51 3.71
C GLN A 479 -1.33 15.04 3.33
N PHE A 480 -2.06 14.12 3.97
CA PHE A 480 -1.78 12.68 3.87
C PHE A 480 -2.90 11.86 3.23
N LEU A 481 -4.14 12.32 3.09
CA LEU A 481 -5.15 11.48 2.43
C LEU A 481 -4.87 11.39 0.92
N SER A 482 -4.57 10.18 0.45
CA SER A 482 -4.20 9.88 -0.94
C SER A 482 -5.28 10.16 -1.98
N CYS A 483 -6.56 10.13 -1.57
CA CYS A 483 -7.66 10.55 -2.43
C CYS A 483 -7.72 12.09 -2.47
N GLU A 484 -7.11 12.69 -3.48
CA GLU A 484 -7.02 14.16 -3.64
C GLU A 484 -8.40 14.83 -3.63
N VAL A 485 -9.37 14.24 -4.35
CA VAL A 485 -10.74 14.76 -4.40
C VAL A 485 -11.43 14.66 -3.04
N CYS A 486 -11.19 13.58 -2.29
CA CYS A 486 -11.72 13.42 -0.95
C CYS A 486 -11.13 14.46 0.01
N SER A 487 -9.80 14.66 -0.07
CA SER A 487 -9.04 15.65 0.70
C SER A 487 -9.54 17.08 0.44
N LYS A 488 -9.63 17.49 -0.83
CA LYS A 488 -10.15 18.81 -1.23
C LYS A 488 -11.59 19.03 -0.78
N ASN A 489 -12.44 18.01 -0.91
CA ASN A 489 -13.82 18.08 -0.47
C ASN A 489 -13.93 18.21 1.07
N PHE A 490 -13.06 17.55 1.83
CA PHE A 490 -13.02 17.69 3.27
C PHE A 490 -12.50 19.06 3.69
N ASP A 491 -11.45 19.58 3.03
CA ASP A 491 -10.93 20.93 3.26
C ASP A 491 -11.98 22.02 2.99
N LYS A 492 -12.72 21.86 1.88
CA LYS A 492 -13.85 22.73 1.57
C LYS A 492 -14.91 22.70 2.68
N MET A 493 -15.28 21.51 3.14
CA MET A 493 -16.23 21.34 4.25
C MET A 493 -15.69 21.97 5.55
N ALA A 494 -14.41 21.81 5.86
CA ALA A 494 -13.78 22.44 7.04
C ALA A 494 -13.91 23.97 7.03
N LYS A 495 -13.75 24.59 5.86
CA LYS A 495 -13.89 26.03 5.66
C LYS A 495 -15.35 26.49 5.71
N GLU A 496 -16.24 25.83 4.97
CA GLU A 496 -17.65 26.21 4.84
C GLU A 496 -18.45 25.97 6.13
N ASP A 497 -18.16 24.87 6.83
CA ASP A 497 -18.85 24.50 8.08
C ASP A 497 -18.16 25.09 9.32
N GLY A 498 -17.20 26.01 9.13
CA GLY A 498 -16.59 26.78 10.20
C GLY A 498 -15.87 25.94 11.25
N LEU A 499 -14.98 25.01 10.85
CA LEU A 499 -14.20 24.16 11.76
C LEU A 499 -13.50 24.99 12.85
N LEU A 500 -12.92 26.15 12.48
CA LEU A 500 -12.21 27.04 13.41
C LEU A 500 -13.12 27.76 14.42
N ASN A 501 -14.44 27.74 14.21
CA ASN A 501 -15.43 28.40 15.07
C ASN A 501 -16.06 27.42 16.09
N VAL A 502 -15.55 26.19 16.18
CA VAL A 502 -16.02 25.19 17.15
C VAL A 502 -15.49 25.53 18.54
N HIS A 503 -16.39 25.75 19.50
CA HIS A 503 -16.03 26.12 20.87
C HIS A 503 -16.57 25.15 21.93
N LYS A 504 -17.75 24.58 21.72
CA LYS A 504 -18.36 23.68 22.70
C LYS A 504 -17.66 22.32 22.69
N PRO A 505 -17.39 21.71 23.87
CA PRO A 505 -16.74 20.41 23.93
C PRO A 505 -17.47 19.34 23.10
N GLU A 506 -18.80 19.29 23.15
CA GLU A 506 -19.61 18.29 22.44
C GLU A 506 -19.55 18.43 20.91
N ASP A 507 -19.30 19.64 20.40
CA ASP A 507 -19.20 19.89 18.98
C ASP A 507 -17.95 19.24 18.36
N VAL A 508 -16.95 18.83 19.16
CA VAL A 508 -15.84 18.00 18.65
C VAL A 508 -16.35 16.69 18.03
N VAL A 509 -17.41 16.10 18.60
CA VAL A 509 -18.04 14.88 18.12
C VAL A 509 -19.06 15.20 17.03
N LEU A 510 -19.95 16.17 17.31
CA LEU A 510 -21.07 16.48 16.44
C LEU A 510 -20.63 17.12 15.11
N TRP A 511 -19.58 17.96 15.09
CA TRP A 511 -19.07 18.57 13.86
C TRP A 511 -18.62 17.51 12.85
N LEU A 512 -17.79 16.55 13.29
CA LEU A 512 -17.32 15.47 12.43
C LEU A 512 -18.47 14.56 11.96
N TRP A 513 -19.44 14.30 12.84
CA TRP A 513 -20.64 13.53 12.52
C TRP A 513 -21.51 14.22 11.45
N ARG A 514 -21.80 15.52 11.60
CA ARG A 514 -22.55 16.32 10.61
C ARG A 514 -21.83 16.29 9.26
N GLY A 515 -20.51 16.52 9.27
CA GLY A 515 -19.68 16.48 8.08
C GLY A 515 -19.71 15.12 7.39
N HIS A 516 -19.56 14.02 8.14
CA HIS A 516 -19.64 12.67 7.58
C HIS A 516 -21.02 12.38 6.96
N ASN A 517 -22.11 12.86 7.55
CA ASN A 517 -23.44 12.74 6.95
C ASN A 517 -23.64 13.57 5.67
N LYS A 518 -22.99 14.74 5.56
CA LYS A 518 -22.95 15.50 4.29
C LYS A 518 -22.21 14.71 3.21
N VAL A 519 -21.11 14.05 3.56
CA VAL A 519 -20.37 13.16 2.66
C VAL A 519 -21.25 11.96 2.23
N ASN A 520 -21.95 11.31 3.17
CA ASN A 520 -22.87 10.23 2.85
C ASN A 520 -23.97 10.67 1.87
N LYS A 521 -24.56 11.85 2.09
CA LYS A 521 -25.57 12.40 1.19
C LYS A 521 -25.00 12.64 -0.22
N ARG A 522 -23.79 13.18 -0.33
CA ARG A 522 -23.13 13.44 -1.62
C ARG A 522 -22.77 12.17 -2.37
N LEU A 523 -22.29 11.15 -1.67
CA LEU A 523 -21.82 9.89 -2.28
C LEU A 523 -22.94 8.89 -2.57
N LYS A 524 -24.19 9.20 -2.21
CA LYS A 524 -25.33 8.31 -2.44
C LYS A 524 -25.60 8.18 -3.94
N GLY A 525 -25.60 6.97 -4.46
CA GLY A 525 -25.77 6.66 -5.89
C GLY A 525 -24.51 6.80 -6.74
N GLU A 526 -23.37 7.19 -6.15
CA GLU A 526 -22.11 7.31 -6.88
C GLU A 526 -21.49 5.92 -7.17
N PRO A 527 -20.67 5.75 -8.22
CA PRO A 527 -20.05 4.46 -8.55
C PRO A 527 -19.16 3.86 -7.43
N SER A 528 -18.70 4.69 -6.50
CA SER A 528 -17.92 4.27 -5.32
C SER A 528 -18.78 3.82 -4.13
N GLU A 529 -20.11 3.94 -4.23
CA GLU A 529 -21.05 3.39 -3.26
C GLU A 529 -21.09 1.87 -3.38
N ASP A 530 -20.97 1.20 -2.25
CA ASP A 530 -21.10 -0.25 -2.21
C ASP A 530 -22.59 -0.64 -2.24
N PRO A 531 -23.06 -1.41 -3.24
CA PRO A 531 -24.46 -1.77 -3.34
C PRO A 531 -25.01 -2.52 -2.12
N MET A 532 -24.15 -3.23 -1.38
CA MET A 532 -24.53 -3.93 -0.14
C MET A 532 -24.50 -3.01 1.08
N PHE A 533 -23.90 -1.82 0.98
CA PHE A 533 -23.80 -0.84 2.06
C PHE A 533 -24.15 0.57 1.54
N PRO A 534 -25.41 0.81 1.16
CA PRO A 534 -25.85 2.09 0.63
C PRO A 534 -25.62 3.21 1.65
N LYS A 535 -25.17 4.36 1.15
CA LYS A 535 -25.00 5.59 1.92
C LYS A 535 -26.36 6.07 2.38
N GLN A 536 -26.47 6.23 3.68
CA GLN A 536 -27.67 6.72 4.35
C GLN A 536 -27.29 7.61 5.53
N PRO A 537 -28.21 8.45 6.02
CA PRO A 537 -27.98 9.23 7.23
C PRO A 537 -27.69 8.31 8.43
N PHE A 538 -26.58 8.54 9.10
CA PHE A 538 -26.13 7.76 10.25
C PHE A 538 -26.38 8.52 11.57
N PRO A 539 -26.84 7.88 12.65
CA PRO A 539 -27.34 6.49 12.67
C PRO A 539 -28.68 6.36 11.92
N PRO A 540 -28.94 5.22 11.28
CA PRO A 540 -30.28 4.92 10.77
C PRO A 540 -31.26 4.75 11.95
N GLU A 541 -32.54 4.99 11.69
CA GLU A 541 -33.61 4.89 12.70
C GLU A 541 -33.71 3.48 13.30
N SER A 542 -33.39 2.45 12.51
CA SER A 542 -33.33 1.06 12.98
C SER A 542 -32.30 0.81 14.08
N ILE A 543 -31.26 1.63 14.17
CA ILE A 543 -30.18 1.52 15.17
C ILE A 543 -30.37 2.54 16.30
N CYS A 544 -30.96 3.71 16.01
CA CYS A 544 -31.30 4.70 17.02
C CYS A 544 -32.59 5.44 16.65
N GLY A 545 -33.73 4.90 17.10
CA GLY A 545 -35.04 5.53 16.94
C GLY A 545 -35.12 6.88 17.65
N ASP A 546 -34.62 6.95 18.89
CA ASP A 546 -34.57 8.18 19.70
C ASP A 546 -33.70 9.28 19.09
N CYS A 547 -32.86 8.97 18.10
CA CYS A 547 -32.02 9.96 17.43
C CYS A 547 -32.80 10.78 16.39
N ARG A 548 -34.09 10.49 16.14
CA ARG A 548 -34.97 11.26 15.26
C ARG A 548 -36.04 12.00 16.06
N ASN A 549 -36.30 13.24 15.68
CA ASN A 549 -37.48 13.98 16.11
C ASN A 549 -38.70 13.52 15.30
N SER A 550 -39.89 13.93 15.72
CA SER A 550 -41.16 13.58 15.03
C SER A 550 -41.24 14.07 13.58
N ASP A 551 -40.46 15.09 13.21
CA ASP A 551 -40.36 15.62 11.84
C ASP A 551 -39.30 14.90 10.98
N GLY A 552 -38.63 13.89 11.52
CA GLY A 552 -37.56 13.15 10.86
C GLY A 552 -36.18 13.82 10.92
N SER A 553 -36.05 15.01 11.51
CA SER A 553 -34.75 15.65 11.77
C SER A 553 -33.98 14.94 12.88
N PHE A 554 -32.66 15.14 12.95
CA PHE A 554 -31.84 14.54 14.00
C PHE A 554 -32.01 15.28 15.33
N ASN A 555 -32.18 14.52 16.41
CA ASN A 555 -32.05 15.01 17.77
C ASN A 555 -30.57 14.92 18.20
N GLU A 556 -29.85 16.04 18.15
CA GLU A 556 -28.39 16.03 18.37
C GLU A 556 -27.96 15.61 19.78
N GLU A 557 -28.79 15.84 20.81
CA GLU A 557 -28.49 15.38 22.17
C GLU A 557 -28.53 13.85 22.24
N LYS A 558 -29.57 13.24 21.65
CA LYS A 558 -29.72 11.78 21.58
C LYS A 558 -28.68 11.16 20.67
N VAL A 559 -28.35 11.82 19.56
CA VAL A 559 -27.25 11.43 18.66
C VAL A 559 -25.92 11.46 19.39
N LEU A 560 -25.59 12.53 20.12
CA LEU A 560 -24.36 12.59 20.90
C LEU A 560 -24.27 11.40 21.85
N LYS A 561 -25.33 11.14 22.63
CA LYS A 561 -25.38 9.99 23.55
C LYS A 561 -25.17 8.66 22.81
N PHE A 562 -25.78 8.49 21.63
CA PHE A 562 -25.58 7.33 20.77
C PHE A 562 -24.11 7.19 20.32
N LEU A 563 -23.51 8.25 19.77
CA LEU A 563 -22.13 8.22 19.25
C LEU A 563 -21.11 7.91 20.35
N LEU A 564 -21.31 8.48 21.55
CA LEU A 564 -20.46 8.22 22.72
C LEU A 564 -20.47 6.75 23.14
N ASN A 565 -21.61 6.07 23.00
CA ASN A 565 -21.73 4.64 23.29
C ASN A 565 -21.16 3.81 22.14
N TYR A 566 -21.56 4.13 20.91
CA TYR A 566 -21.21 3.39 19.70
C TYR A 566 -19.69 3.32 19.48
N TYR A 567 -18.98 4.45 19.53
CA TYR A 567 -17.52 4.48 19.31
C TYR A 567 -16.70 4.07 20.53
N ASN A 568 -17.32 3.90 21.70
CA ASN A 568 -16.66 3.36 22.88
C ASN A 568 -16.78 1.83 22.98
N ASP A 569 -17.77 1.24 22.31
CA ASP A 569 -18.05 -0.20 22.31
C ASP A 569 -17.30 -0.92 21.19
N VAL A 570 -15.98 -1.06 21.36
CA VAL A 570 -15.11 -1.74 20.38
C VAL A 570 -15.18 -3.25 20.58
N LYS A 571 -15.64 -3.97 19.55
CA LYS A 571 -15.78 -5.42 19.52
C LYS A 571 -14.45 -6.11 19.22
N ILE A 572 -14.25 -7.26 19.86
CA ILE A 572 -13.01 -8.04 19.82
C ILE A 572 -13.25 -9.47 19.31
N ASP A 573 -14.34 -9.71 18.57
CA ASP A 573 -14.90 -11.05 18.31
C ASP A 573 -13.93 -12.08 17.69
N LYS A 574 -12.89 -11.65 16.95
CA LYS A 574 -11.78 -12.52 16.49
C LYS A 574 -10.54 -12.53 17.41
N TYR A 575 -10.39 -11.54 18.27
CA TYR A 575 -9.33 -11.42 19.27
C TYR A 575 -9.84 -11.84 20.66
N LYS A 576 -10.39 -13.06 20.77
CA LYS A 576 -10.73 -13.65 22.08
C LYS A 576 -9.49 -14.02 22.92
N GLN A 577 -8.30 -13.95 22.31
CA GLN A 577 -7.01 -14.08 22.97
C GLN A 577 -6.16 -12.85 22.61
N ALA A 578 -5.46 -12.29 23.60
CA ALA A 578 -4.52 -11.20 23.34
C ALA A 578 -3.46 -11.68 22.33
N PRO A 579 -3.11 -10.88 21.30
CA PRO A 579 -2.02 -11.22 20.39
C PRO A 579 -0.76 -11.47 21.21
N ALA A 580 -0.09 -12.59 20.90
CA ALA A 580 1.11 -12.95 21.61
C ALA A 580 2.24 -12.02 21.15
N TYR A 581 2.83 -11.28 22.08
CA TYR A 581 3.93 -10.39 21.77
C TYR A 581 5.24 -11.13 22.05
N LYS A 582 6.16 -11.02 21.11
CA LYS A 582 7.50 -11.59 21.22
C LYS A 582 8.36 -10.63 22.02
N VAL A 583 8.83 -11.07 23.18
CA VAL A 583 9.81 -10.33 23.99
C VAL A 583 11.19 -10.85 23.62
N SER A 584 11.99 -9.96 23.04
CA SER A 584 13.41 -10.19 22.81
C SER A 584 14.17 -10.01 24.11
N GLU A 585 14.69 -11.11 24.64
CA GLU A 585 15.61 -11.11 25.77
C GLU A 585 17.03 -10.95 25.21
N PHE A 586 17.70 -9.87 25.60
CA PHE A 586 19.08 -9.57 25.21
C PHE A 586 20.02 -9.85 26.38
N SER A 587 21.15 -10.51 26.10
CA SER A 587 22.25 -10.69 27.04
C SER A 587 23.51 -10.10 26.42
N ASN A 588 24.20 -9.20 27.14
CA ASN A 588 25.43 -8.53 26.71
C ASN A 588 25.33 -7.88 25.31
N GLY A 589 24.21 -7.22 25.02
CA GLY A 589 23.97 -6.55 23.74
C GLY A 589 23.72 -7.48 22.55
N LYS A 590 23.61 -8.80 22.76
CA LYS A 590 23.22 -9.78 21.75
C LYS A 590 21.86 -10.40 22.07
N LEU A 591 21.05 -10.62 21.04
CA LEU A 591 19.74 -11.26 21.16
C LEU A 591 19.93 -12.71 21.61
N ASP A 592 19.48 -13.03 22.82
CA ASP A 592 19.65 -14.35 23.44
C ASP A 592 18.43 -15.23 23.14
N LYS A 593 17.21 -14.70 23.31
CA LYS A 593 15.98 -15.46 23.01
C LYS A 593 14.79 -14.56 22.67
N VAL A 594 13.92 -15.04 21.79
CA VAL A 594 12.62 -14.42 21.53
C VAL A 594 11.52 -15.27 22.19
N ALA A 595 10.91 -14.76 23.26
CA ALA A 595 9.87 -15.45 24.02
C ALA A 595 8.47 -14.93 23.64
N GLU A 596 7.57 -15.83 23.24
CA GLU A 596 6.19 -15.49 22.93
C GLU A 596 5.38 -15.37 24.25
N ARG A 597 4.94 -14.15 24.59
CA ARG A 597 4.13 -13.87 25.80
C ARG A 597 2.70 -13.53 25.41
N ARG A 598 1.72 -14.10 26.14
CA ARG A 598 0.29 -13.77 26.03
C ARG A 598 -0.18 -13.09 27.31
N LEU A 599 -0.86 -11.95 27.18
CA LEU A 599 -1.51 -11.26 28.31
C LEU A 599 -2.86 -11.93 28.58
N ASN A 600 -3.24 -12.13 29.86
CA ASN A 600 -4.49 -12.81 30.25
C ASN A 600 -5.13 -12.12 31.47
N PRO A 601 -6.45 -11.85 31.54
CA PRO A 601 -7.44 -11.57 30.50
C PRO A 601 -8.26 -10.30 30.83
N LYS A 602 -7.83 -9.12 30.36
CA LYS A 602 -8.75 -8.09 29.87
C LYS A 602 -8.04 -7.42 28.71
N PHE A 603 -8.23 -7.98 27.53
CA PHE A 603 -7.83 -7.32 26.30
C PHE A 603 -8.67 -6.03 26.19
N ASP A 604 -8.08 -4.91 26.57
CA ASP A 604 -8.70 -3.60 26.51
C ASP A 604 -8.33 -2.94 25.18
N PRO A 605 -9.24 -2.87 24.19
CA PRO A 605 -8.99 -2.18 22.92
C PRO A 605 -8.92 -0.66 23.08
N MET A 606 -9.17 -0.14 24.29
CA MET A 606 -9.17 1.28 24.62
C MET A 606 -8.19 1.63 25.76
N ALA A 607 -7.07 0.92 25.87
CA ALA A 607 -6.12 1.06 26.98
C ALA A 607 -5.67 2.51 27.24
N GLY A 608 -5.82 2.96 28.49
CA GLY A 608 -5.43 4.29 28.98
C GLY A 608 -4.13 4.28 29.80
N LYS A 609 -3.67 5.49 30.19
CA LYS A 609 -2.55 5.72 31.14
C LYS A 609 -1.20 5.07 30.76
N VAL A 610 -0.95 4.87 29.47
CA VAL A 610 0.27 4.22 28.97
C VAL A 610 1.52 5.05 29.23
N ASP A 611 1.41 6.38 29.23
CA ASP A 611 2.51 7.29 29.51
C ASP A 611 3.22 6.97 30.84
N LYS A 612 2.46 6.65 31.89
CA LYS A 612 3.01 6.25 33.19
C LYS A 612 3.77 4.92 33.11
N LEU A 613 3.31 3.99 32.28
CA LEU A 613 3.97 2.70 32.10
C LEU A 613 5.32 2.86 31.40
N GLU A 614 5.40 3.70 30.36
CA GLU A 614 6.65 4.03 29.67
C GLU A 614 7.62 4.80 30.58
N GLU A 615 7.13 5.76 31.38
CA GLU A 615 7.97 6.46 32.37
C GLU A 615 8.54 5.51 33.42
N ILE A 616 7.76 4.52 33.87
CA ILE A 616 8.23 3.51 34.82
C ILE A 616 9.26 2.60 34.16
N GLU A 617 9.01 2.14 32.94
CA GLU A 617 9.95 1.29 32.20
C GLU A 617 11.29 2.01 31.93
N ALA A 618 11.25 3.28 31.52
CA ALA A 618 12.45 4.09 31.31
C ALA A 618 13.28 4.22 32.61
N LYS A 619 12.63 4.46 33.74
CA LYS A 619 13.30 4.51 35.06
C LYS A 619 13.90 3.17 35.46
N ILE A 620 13.24 2.06 35.12
CA ILE A 620 13.76 0.71 35.39
C ILE A 620 15.01 0.46 34.55
N LEU A 621 14.97 0.77 33.25
CA LEU A 621 16.11 0.61 32.35
C LEU A 621 17.31 1.47 32.79
N GLU A 622 17.07 2.70 33.20
CA GLU A 622 18.13 3.58 33.75
C GLU A 622 18.73 3.01 35.04
N GLN A 623 17.91 2.39 35.90
CA GLN A 623 18.39 1.73 37.12
C GLN A 623 19.19 0.47 36.81
N GLU A 624 18.77 -0.33 35.82
CA GLU A 624 19.50 -1.53 35.37
C GLU A 624 20.86 -1.13 34.78
N ASP A 625 20.92 -0.10 33.93
CA ASP A 625 22.17 0.38 33.33
C ASP A 625 23.14 0.94 34.38
N LYS A 626 22.62 1.68 35.38
CA LYS A 626 23.42 2.14 36.53
C LYS A 626 23.93 0.98 37.39
N MET A 627 23.13 -0.07 37.58
CA MET A 627 23.60 -1.26 38.29
C MET A 627 24.71 -1.97 37.50
N ILE A 628 24.54 -2.18 36.20
CA ILE A 628 25.55 -2.81 35.33
C ILE A 628 26.85 -1.99 35.29
N GLY A 629 26.77 -0.67 35.15
CA GLY A 629 27.93 0.23 35.21
C GLY A 629 28.65 0.20 36.57
N GLY A 630 27.90 0.06 37.67
CA GLY A 630 28.45 -0.12 39.01
C GLY A 630 29.18 -1.46 39.18
N TRP A 631 28.69 -2.54 38.57
CA TRP A 631 29.38 -3.84 38.56
C TRP A 631 30.69 -3.79 37.77
N ASN A 632 30.72 -3.11 36.63
CA ASN A 632 31.96 -2.93 35.85
C ASN A 632 33.00 -2.09 36.61
N ALA A 633 32.56 -1.08 37.37
CA ALA A 633 33.44 -0.29 38.22
C ALA A 633 34.02 -1.10 39.39
N VAL A 634 33.24 -2.01 39.98
CA VAL A 634 33.70 -2.93 41.04
C VAL A 634 34.68 -3.98 40.49
N ASP A 635 34.48 -4.48 39.27
CA ASP A 635 35.42 -5.40 38.60
C ASP A 635 36.77 -4.73 38.29
N ASP A 636 36.76 -3.45 37.90
CA ASP A 636 37.99 -2.67 37.71
C ASP A 636 38.70 -2.36 39.05
N GLU A 637 37.96 -2.14 40.14
CA GLU A 637 38.52 -1.94 41.48
C GLU A 637 39.13 -3.24 42.05
N PHE A 638 38.52 -4.40 41.75
CA PHE A 638 39.05 -5.73 42.13
C PHE A 638 40.31 -6.11 41.36
N ARG A 639 40.55 -5.55 40.16
CA ARG A 639 41.80 -5.73 39.42
C ARG A 639 43.01 -5.02 40.04
N VAL A 640 42.79 -4.03 40.90
CA VAL A 640 43.86 -3.22 41.52
C VAL A 640 44.33 -3.80 42.86
N VAL A 641 43.56 -4.68 43.50
CA VAL A 641 43.89 -5.25 44.83
C VAL A 641 44.10 -6.75 44.72
N SER A 642 45.24 -7.15 44.16
CA SER A 642 45.70 -8.55 44.16
C SER A 642 47.19 -8.61 44.50
N ASP A 643 47.55 -8.21 45.73
CA ASP A 643 48.81 -8.64 46.34
C ASP A 643 48.75 -8.54 47.87
N HIS A 644 48.25 -9.59 48.55
CA HIS A 644 48.75 -10.10 49.84
C HIS A 644 47.76 -11.09 50.50
N HIS A 645 48.22 -12.34 50.62
CA HIS A 645 47.42 -13.53 50.91
C HIS A 645 46.95 -13.76 52.36
N PHE A 646 47.07 -12.81 53.29
CA PHE A 646 46.75 -13.09 54.71
C PHE A 646 45.55 -12.32 55.30
N HIS A 647 45.05 -11.27 54.64
CA HIS A 647 43.85 -10.54 55.08
C HIS A 647 42.53 -11.09 54.49
N HIS A 648 42.59 -12.02 53.54
CA HIS A 648 41.44 -12.48 52.77
C HIS A 648 40.35 -13.18 53.61
N PHE A 649 40.69 -13.95 54.65
CA PHE A 649 39.67 -14.73 55.37
C PHE A 649 38.74 -13.87 56.24
N VAL A 650 39.31 -12.82 56.88
CA VAL A 650 38.54 -11.88 57.70
C VAL A 650 37.74 -10.94 56.80
N TRP A 651 38.33 -10.44 55.71
CA TRP A 651 37.63 -9.60 54.74
C TRP A 651 36.50 -10.34 54.01
N LEU A 652 36.72 -11.59 53.58
CA LEU A 652 35.66 -12.41 52.98
C LEU A 652 34.53 -12.71 53.96
N SER A 653 34.80 -12.78 55.26
CA SER A 653 33.78 -12.96 56.30
C SER A 653 32.95 -11.69 56.50
N PHE A 654 33.57 -10.50 56.50
CA PHE A 654 32.85 -9.22 56.53
C PHE A 654 32.05 -8.98 55.24
N ILE A 655 32.59 -9.35 54.09
CA ILE A 655 31.86 -9.32 52.80
C ILE A 655 30.68 -10.30 52.84
N ALA A 656 30.85 -11.52 53.37
CA ALA A 656 29.76 -12.49 53.48
C ALA A 656 28.64 -12.01 54.43
N ILE A 657 28.99 -11.38 55.55
CA ILE A 657 28.03 -10.79 56.49
C ILE A 657 27.34 -9.56 55.86
N GLY A 658 28.10 -8.71 55.18
CA GLY A 658 27.57 -7.57 54.42
C GLY A 658 26.59 -8.02 53.33
N LEU A 659 26.96 -9.03 52.54
CA LEU A 659 26.11 -9.67 51.54
C LEU A 659 24.89 -10.33 52.17
N MET A 660 25.00 -10.92 53.37
CA MET A 660 23.84 -11.48 54.08
C MET A 660 22.89 -10.39 54.55
N ILE A 661 23.39 -9.30 55.15
CA ILE A 661 22.59 -8.17 55.60
C ILE A 661 21.91 -7.49 54.41
N PHE A 662 22.66 -7.30 53.31
CA PHE A 662 22.14 -6.74 52.07
C PHE A 662 21.12 -7.67 51.42
N TYR A 663 21.32 -8.99 51.47
CA TYR A 663 20.35 -9.99 51.01
C TYR A 663 19.08 -9.98 51.88
N PHE A 664 19.18 -9.83 53.20
CA PHE A 664 18.03 -9.70 54.09
C PHE A 664 17.28 -8.37 53.93
N GLN A 665 17.98 -7.25 53.70
CA GLN A 665 17.38 -5.96 53.36
C GLN A 665 16.71 -6.01 51.97
N TYR A 666 17.39 -6.58 50.97
CA TYR A 666 16.85 -6.85 49.65
C TYR A 666 15.59 -7.73 49.75
N ARG A 667 15.61 -8.81 50.54
CA ARG A 667 14.45 -9.70 50.75
C ARG A 667 13.29 -9.03 51.50
N ARG A 668 13.59 -8.17 52.48
CA ARG A 668 12.58 -7.41 53.22
C ARG A 668 11.93 -6.35 52.32
N ASN A 669 12.73 -5.63 51.52
CA ASN A 669 12.24 -4.70 50.50
C ASN A 669 11.51 -5.42 49.36
N ARG A 670 11.92 -6.64 48.99
CA ARG A 670 11.19 -7.53 48.06
C ARG A 670 9.77 -7.82 48.56
N SER A 671 9.54 -8.04 49.86
CA SER A 671 8.17 -8.28 50.36
C SER A 671 7.22 -7.06 50.24
N LYS A 672 7.75 -5.83 50.36
CA LYS A 672 6.98 -4.59 50.15
C LYS A 672 6.85 -4.23 48.66
N PHE A 673 7.93 -4.41 47.90
CA PHE A 673 7.97 -4.27 46.45
C PHE A 673 6.90 -5.15 45.80
N TRP A 674 6.80 -6.43 46.17
CA TRP A 674 5.84 -7.39 45.60
C TRP A 674 4.38 -7.17 46.03
N LYS A 675 4.08 -6.60 47.20
CA LYS A 675 2.69 -6.24 47.59
C LYS A 675 2.14 -5.06 46.79
N THR A 676 2.99 -4.12 46.40
CA THR A 676 2.64 -3.03 45.46
C THR A 676 2.67 -3.51 44.00
N PHE A 677 3.54 -4.47 43.67
CA PHE A 677 3.69 -5.06 42.33
C PHE A 677 2.47 -5.91 41.91
N TYR A 678 1.91 -6.73 42.81
CA TYR A 678 0.82 -7.65 42.44
C TYR A 678 -0.56 -7.01 42.33
N TYR A 679 -0.82 -5.88 42.98
CA TYR A 679 -2.12 -5.19 42.88
C TYR A 679 -2.23 -4.28 41.64
N TYR A 680 -1.12 -4.00 40.95
CA TYR A 680 -1.08 -3.10 39.79
C TYR A 680 -0.48 -3.70 38.51
N ASN A 681 0.19 -4.87 38.56
CA ASN A 681 0.79 -5.52 37.40
C ASN A 681 0.25 -6.95 37.21
N ASP A 682 -0.81 -7.09 36.40
CA ASP A 682 -1.14 -8.35 35.70
C ASP A 682 -0.22 -8.60 34.47
N TYR A 683 0.92 -7.90 34.39
CA TYR A 683 1.83 -7.88 33.23
C TYR A 683 3.28 -8.16 33.70
N LYS A 684 3.72 -9.44 33.66
CA LYS A 684 4.91 -10.05 34.31
C LYS A 684 6.32 -9.66 33.79
N VAL A 685 7.36 -9.74 34.65
CA VAL A 685 8.81 -10.00 34.33
C VAL A 685 9.53 -10.56 35.60
N LEU A 686 10.05 -11.80 35.73
CA LEU A 686 11.38 -12.40 35.38
C LEU A 686 11.45 -13.88 35.89
N PRO A 687 12.39 -14.74 35.41
CA PRO A 687 12.42 -16.18 35.70
C PRO A 687 13.13 -16.54 37.02
N TRP A 688 12.56 -17.51 37.75
CA TRP A 688 13.26 -18.23 38.81
C TRP A 688 14.15 -19.33 38.20
N ARG A 689 15.46 -19.31 38.45
CA ARG A 689 16.28 -20.54 38.43
C ARG A 689 16.51 -21.01 39.87
N ARG A 690 15.95 -22.17 40.22
CA ARG A 690 16.51 -23.05 41.27
C ARG A 690 17.77 -23.68 40.67
N VAL A 691 18.94 -23.34 41.17
CA VAL A 691 20.17 -24.09 40.88
C VAL A 691 20.11 -25.38 41.71
N LYS A 692 19.99 -26.53 41.07
CA LYS A 692 20.35 -27.83 41.66
C LYS A 692 21.85 -28.03 41.43
N SER A 693 22.56 -28.39 42.49
CA SER A 693 23.97 -28.79 42.48
C SER A 693 24.17 -30.14 41.79
N ALA A 694 25.31 -30.29 41.09
CA ALA A 694 26.04 -31.53 40.80
C ALA A 694 27.39 -31.12 40.17
N THR A 695 28.49 -31.04 40.91
CA THR A 695 29.56 -32.07 41.06
C THR A 695 29.86 -32.90 39.80
N ASN A 696 31.04 -32.65 39.19
CA ASN A 696 32.09 -33.63 38.78
C ASN A 696 33.18 -32.85 37.98
N LEU A 697 34.41 -32.65 38.47
CA LEU A 697 35.57 -33.55 38.64
C LEU A 697 36.16 -34.12 37.33
N HIS A 698 37.41 -33.68 37.09
CA HIS A 698 38.52 -34.28 36.32
C HIS A 698 38.44 -34.28 34.77
N LYS A 699 39.53 -34.06 34.01
CA LYS A 699 40.98 -33.94 34.28
C LYS A 699 41.64 -33.36 33.01
N TYR A 700 42.70 -32.56 33.16
CA TYR A 700 43.76 -32.41 32.15
C TYR A 700 45.03 -33.04 32.73
N ASN A 701 45.55 -34.04 32.02
CA ASN A 701 46.90 -34.64 31.98
C ASN A 701 47.84 -34.51 33.20
N ALA A 702 47.95 -35.61 33.95
CA ALA A 702 49.10 -36.53 33.92
C ALA A 702 48.61 -37.95 34.28
#